data_AF-A0A954S631-F1
#
_entry.id   AF-A0A954S631-F1
#
_cell.length_a   1.000
_cell.length_b   1.000
_cell.length_c   1.000
_cell.angle_alpha   90.00
_cell.angle_beta   90.00
_cell.angle_gamma   90.00
#
_symmetry.space_group_name_H-M   'P 1'
#
loop_
_entity.id
_entity.type
_entity.pdbx_description
1 polymer ?
#
loop_
_entity_poly.entity_id
_entity_poly.type
_entity_poly.pdbx_seq_one_letter_code
_entity_poly.pdbx_strand_id
1 'polypeptide(L)'
;MMSTHNIFSPANGQPIITPSQDIVMGCAYTTLKRAGQPGEGMVFASVREMMMAYAHGRLSKHAIIKLRLPSDRRVKGEGAEGYKSGNVIETTVGRVMFNDILPKSMSFYNLGMKSRDLSNVISDCYLELGRAHTIKLLDDMKKLGFHESTRSGLSFATSDLVTAPNKEKEIAAAESKVLKQQKLFERGVITNKERYENVLDTWTHCRELITKSMMEELESDLRNDGAYVNPIFLMSDSGARGGVEQIRQLAGMRGLMAKPSGEIIETPIKANFREGLSVLEYFSSTHGARKGLADTALKTADSGYLTRKLADICQNVVVTMEDCGTTKGVTRGVLYRGEKVEVSLADAIRGRVSRQNIVNPITDEVIVSEDELITVEIARKIEDMGLERIQVRSPMACEAELGICRRCYGMDLSTGAHVEEGLAVGIIAAQSIGEPGTQLTMRTFHIGGTAHRDVEQSDIKSKKAGRVRFARVRSVVNADGHNVVLTRNGEIILLDPKERELEKYTIPNGAVLMVKEDDEVTEGQTLCQWDPHAVPILAEVGGKVRYEDLIEGRSMKSETDPSGHTRRTVIEHRGELHPQIIVEDGAGKILDYYYLPERASVEVLDGAQIAAGSVLAKNPRESAGTQDITGGLPRVTELFEARKPKDPAIIAEIDGEVEILQEKKRGKRVIVVHGPDGTDVEHVVPHNKQLMVHSGDPVTAGEALVRGPLVPHDILRVSGEEAVHQYLLHEIQNVYRAQRVDIDDKHIEIVVAQMLRKIRVDDVGDTDLLPGIVIDKFDFRRINTQLQDCVKVTDPGDTEFQDGDVVAISTIEEVNAAIEAEGGTPVSFTKPRPATGSTQLLGITKAAVQSDSFISAASFQETTKVLTEAALAGKVDGLRGLKENVILGHLIPAGTGFRSHQNSDVRIRPEALMEQKAERDRILAARRELLSESQQEMMLDDGNGMSDPTVPARRSPLADLTADD
;
A
#
# COMPACT_ATOMS: atom_id res chain seq x y z
N MET A 1 17.66 -16.46 15.52
CA MET A 1 16.56 -16.10 16.45
C MET A 1 16.95 -15.11 17.54
N MET A 2 18.24 -14.83 17.81
CA MET A 2 18.63 -13.82 18.80
C MET A 2 18.04 -12.44 18.42
N SER A 3 17.52 -11.69 19.39
CA SER A 3 16.92 -10.36 19.16
C SER A 3 17.87 -9.39 18.47
N THR A 4 19.17 -9.50 18.76
CA THR A 4 20.25 -8.72 18.15
C THR A 4 20.41 -8.93 16.65
N HIS A 5 19.89 -10.03 16.10
CA HIS A 5 19.87 -10.30 14.66
C HIS A 5 18.61 -9.78 13.96
N ASN A 6 17.55 -9.46 14.72
CA ASN A 6 16.24 -9.11 14.20
C ASN A 6 15.90 -7.64 14.51
N ILE A 7 16.71 -6.72 13.99
CA ILE A 7 16.57 -5.28 14.24
C ILE A 7 15.61 -4.62 13.24
N PHE A 8 15.61 -5.11 12.00
CA PHE A 8 14.85 -4.54 10.89
C PHE A 8 13.63 -5.39 10.55
N SER A 9 12.61 -4.73 10.02
CA SER A 9 11.39 -5.36 9.58
C SER A 9 11.62 -6.14 8.29
N PRO A 10 11.23 -7.42 8.23
CA PRO A 10 11.24 -8.15 6.96
C PRO A 10 10.20 -7.60 5.97
N ALA A 11 9.20 -6.84 6.42
CA ALA A 11 8.15 -6.30 5.55
C ALA A 11 8.61 -5.11 4.70
N ASN A 12 9.45 -4.22 5.26
CA ASN A 12 9.83 -2.95 4.62
C ASN A 12 11.29 -2.52 4.88
N GLY A 13 12.05 -3.27 5.69
CA GLY A 13 13.44 -2.97 6.02
C GLY A 13 13.64 -1.73 6.90
N GLN A 14 12.59 -1.18 7.50
CA GLN A 14 12.71 -0.15 8.53
C GLN A 14 13.09 -0.80 9.88
N PRO A 15 13.80 -0.10 10.77
CA PRO A 15 14.09 -0.63 12.10
C PRO A 15 12.78 -0.90 12.87
N ILE A 16 12.57 -2.13 13.35
CA ILE A 16 11.49 -2.47 14.30
C ILE A 16 11.90 -2.06 15.71
N ILE A 17 13.18 -2.25 16.03
CA ILE A 17 13.72 -1.89 17.34
C ILE A 17 14.06 -0.40 17.31
N THR A 18 13.05 0.42 17.55
CA THR A 18 13.20 1.87 17.69
C THR A 18 12.87 2.31 19.11
N PRO A 19 13.47 3.39 19.61
CA PRO A 19 13.00 4.08 20.80
C PRO A 19 11.50 4.33 20.72
N SER A 20 10.80 4.08 21.82
CA SER A 20 9.35 4.29 21.90
C SER A 20 8.99 5.12 23.14
N GLN A 21 7.86 5.81 23.06
CA GLN A 21 7.23 6.54 24.18
C GLN A 21 8.23 7.40 24.96
N ASP A 22 8.50 7.06 26.21
CA ASP A 22 9.30 7.85 27.15
C ASP A 22 10.74 8.07 26.68
N ILE A 23 11.32 7.11 25.94
CA ILE A 23 12.67 7.24 25.40
C ILE A 23 12.69 8.33 24.33
N VAL A 24 11.69 8.32 23.43
CA VAL A 24 11.53 9.35 22.39
C VAL A 24 11.29 10.71 23.04
N MET A 25 10.42 10.77 24.04
CA MET A 25 10.12 12.00 24.77
C MET A 25 11.38 12.58 25.43
N GLY A 26 12.20 11.77 26.08
CA GLY A 26 13.45 12.21 26.71
C GLY A 26 14.48 12.73 25.70
N CYS A 27 14.63 12.05 24.56
CA CYS A 27 15.51 12.48 23.47
C CYS A 27 15.01 13.79 22.82
N ALA A 28 13.71 13.89 22.55
CA ALA A 28 13.09 15.09 21.98
C ALA A 28 13.19 16.29 22.92
N TYR A 29 12.89 16.08 24.21
CA TYR A 29 13.08 17.08 25.26
C TYR A 29 14.52 17.59 25.26
N THR A 30 15.49 16.69 25.30
CA THR A 30 16.92 17.04 25.35
C THR A 30 17.35 17.88 24.15
N THR A 31 16.84 17.57 22.96
CA THR A 31 17.25 18.22 21.71
C THR A 31 16.43 19.46 21.32
N LEU A 32 15.48 19.86 22.18
CA LEU A 32 14.66 21.06 21.99
C LEU A 32 15.52 22.33 21.96
N LYS A 33 15.18 23.25 21.05
CA LYS A 33 15.80 24.58 20.92
C LYS A 33 14.88 25.63 21.54
N ARG A 34 15.42 26.48 22.42
CA ARG A 34 14.68 27.62 23.00
C ARG A 34 15.54 28.87 23.10
N ALA A 35 14.93 30.01 22.79
CA ALA A 35 15.51 31.33 22.99
C ALA A 35 15.33 31.81 24.44
N GLY A 36 16.15 32.76 24.88
CA GLY A 36 16.10 33.40 26.20
C GLY A 36 16.66 32.57 27.35
N GLN A 37 17.45 31.53 27.06
CA GLN A 37 17.93 30.58 28.07
C GLN A 37 19.31 30.98 28.65
N PRO A 38 19.59 30.66 29.92
CA PRO A 38 20.91 30.91 30.51
C PRO A 38 22.05 30.29 29.69
N GLY A 39 23.01 31.11 29.27
CA GLY A 39 24.14 30.67 28.46
C GLY A 39 23.96 30.83 26.94
N GLU A 40 22.87 31.47 26.51
CA GLU A 40 22.64 31.76 25.10
C GLU A 40 23.75 32.61 24.47
N GLY A 41 24.17 32.23 23.26
CA GLY A 41 25.21 32.91 22.48
C GLY A 41 26.65 32.64 22.92
N MET A 42 26.87 31.85 23.97
CA MET A 42 28.21 31.46 24.41
C MET A 42 28.92 30.62 23.35
N VAL A 43 30.24 30.82 23.22
CA VAL A 43 31.09 30.13 22.25
C VAL A 43 32.02 29.18 22.97
N PHE A 44 32.07 27.92 22.54
CA PHE A 44 32.90 26.87 23.13
C PHE A 44 33.90 26.31 22.13
N ALA A 45 35.13 26.08 22.59
CA ALA A 45 36.21 25.54 21.76
C ALA A 45 36.18 24.01 21.64
N SER A 46 35.51 23.32 22.58
CA SER A 46 35.36 21.86 22.61
C SER A 46 34.10 21.39 23.37
N VAL A 47 33.68 20.15 23.10
CA VAL A 47 32.56 19.50 23.81
C VAL A 47 32.82 19.40 25.32
N ARG A 48 34.06 19.10 25.73
CA ARG A 48 34.42 18.95 27.14
C ARG A 48 34.26 20.24 27.93
N GLU A 49 34.66 21.37 27.35
CA GLU A 49 34.51 22.70 27.95
C GLU A 49 33.03 23.04 28.16
N MET A 50 32.21 22.76 27.15
CA MET A 50 30.76 22.93 27.24
C MET A 50 30.15 22.05 28.34
N MET A 51 30.51 20.76 28.39
CA MET A 51 30.02 19.83 29.43
C MET A 51 30.42 20.27 30.84
N MET A 52 31.62 20.84 31.00
CA MET A 52 32.07 21.43 32.27
C MET A 52 31.23 22.66 32.66
N ALA A 53 30.95 23.57 31.71
CA ALA A 53 30.11 24.73 31.95
C ALA A 53 28.66 24.34 32.31
N TYR A 54 28.13 23.29 31.68
CA TYR A 54 26.84 22.71 32.02
C TYR A 54 26.83 22.09 33.42
N ALA A 55 27.87 21.32 33.79
CA ALA A 55 27.99 20.72 35.12
C ALA A 55 28.07 21.77 36.25
N HIS A 56 28.64 22.95 35.98
CA HIS A 56 28.66 24.08 36.90
C HIS A 56 27.36 24.92 36.90
N GLY A 57 26.34 24.53 36.15
CA GLY A 57 25.04 25.22 36.10
C GLY A 57 25.09 26.58 35.40
N ARG A 58 26.10 26.84 34.56
CA ARG A 58 26.22 28.10 33.80
C ARG A 58 25.46 28.07 32.47
N LEU A 59 25.06 26.89 32.02
CA LEU A 59 24.32 26.65 30.78
C LEU A 59 23.01 25.93 31.08
N SER A 60 21.94 26.32 30.40
CA SER A 60 20.71 25.53 30.31
C SER A 60 20.79 24.53 29.15
N LYS A 61 20.06 23.42 29.25
CA LYS A 61 20.08 22.33 28.26
C LYS A 61 19.57 22.76 26.88
N HIS A 62 18.57 23.64 26.86
CA HIS A 62 17.95 24.14 25.63
C HIS A 62 18.61 25.43 25.11
N ALA A 63 19.66 25.90 25.78
CA ALA A 63 20.35 27.13 25.40
C ALA A 63 21.04 26.99 24.05
N ILE A 64 20.90 28.03 23.23
CA ILE A 64 21.53 28.13 21.91
C ILE A 64 22.98 28.54 22.11
N ILE A 65 23.91 27.69 21.69
CA ILE A 65 25.35 27.88 21.85
C ILE A 65 26.06 27.75 20.51
N LYS A 66 27.28 28.27 20.44
CA LYS A 66 28.17 28.15 19.30
C LYS A 66 29.32 27.20 19.66
N LEU A 67 29.40 26.04 19.01
CA LEU A 67 30.40 25.01 19.31
C LEU A 67 31.31 24.79 18.11
N ARG A 68 32.63 24.78 18.33
CA ARG A 68 33.56 24.29 17.32
C ARG A 68 33.58 22.76 17.29
N LEU A 69 33.20 22.18 16.15
CA LEU A 69 33.25 20.73 15.96
C LEU A 69 34.64 20.27 15.43
N PRO A 70 35.05 19.02 15.71
CA PRO A 70 36.24 18.41 15.13
C PRO A 70 36.24 18.40 13.60
N SER A 71 37.44 18.46 12.98
CA SER A 71 37.62 18.53 11.52
C SER A 71 37.31 17.25 10.75
N ASP A 72 36.95 16.17 11.43
CA ASP A 72 36.55 14.88 10.88
C ASP A 72 35.03 14.68 10.87
N ARG A 73 34.24 15.57 11.51
CA ARG A 73 32.78 15.42 11.60
C ARG A 73 32.03 16.15 10.48
N ARG A 74 31.13 15.43 9.83
CA ARG A 74 30.07 16.00 8.96
C ARG A 74 28.87 16.44 9.80
N VAL A 75 28.03 17.31 9.27
CA VAL A 75 26.82 17.80 9.94
C VAL A 75 25.60 17.47 9.08
N LYS A 76 24.53 16.95 9.71
CA LYS A 76 23.20 16.80 9.13
C LYS A 76 22.19 17.66 9.91
N GLY A 77 21.27 18.32 9.22
CA GLY A 77 20.23 19.17 9.83
C GLY A 77 20.52 20.67 9.71
N GLU A 78 20.06 21.46 10.70
CA GLU A 78 20.16 22.91 10.69
C GLU A 78 21.63 23.37 10.56
N GLY A 79 21.91 24.20 9.55
CA GLY A 79 23.26 24.74 9.31
C GLY A 79 24.21 23.81 8.54
N ALA A 80 23.75 22.68 8.00
CA ALA A 80 24.57 21.74 7.24
C ALA A 80 25.10 22.30 5.91
N GLU A 81 24.30 23.06 5.16
CA GLU A 81 24.64 23.55 3.81
C GLU A 81 25.81 24.56 3.77
N GLY A 82 26.07 25.24 4.89
CA GLY A 82 27.17 26.22 5.02
C GLY A 82 28.36 25.74 5.87
N TYR A 83 28.33 24.51 6.38
CA TYR A 83 29.33 24.01 7.33
C TYR A 83 30.58 23.49 6.61
N LYS A 84 31.74 24.09 6.90
CA LYS A 84 33.05 23.53 6.54
C LYS A 84 33.66 22.83 7.74
N SER A 85 34.30 21.69 7.51
CA SER A 85 34.85 20.86 8.58
C SER A 85 35.83 21.64 9.47
N GLY A 86 35.61 21.60 10.79
CA GLY A 86 36.42 22.35 11.77
C GLY A 86 35.89 23.74 12.13
N ASN A 87 34.80 24.19 11.49
CA ASN A 87 34.16 25.47 11.82
C ASN A 87 33.24 25.38 13.05
N VAL A 88 32.78 26.55 13.49
CA VAL A 88 31.79 26.73 14.56
C VAL A 88 30.39 26.50 14.00
N ILE A 89 29.58 25.73 14.71
CA ILE A 89 28.15 25.53 14.41
C ILE A 89 27.29 26.11 15.54
N GLU A 90 26.14 26.67 15.17
CA GLU A 90 25.08 26.99 16.13
C GLU A 90 24.26 25.74 16.45
N THR A 91 24.23 25.34 17.72
CA THR A 91 23.52 24.15 18.19
C THR A 91 23.03 24.36 19.62
N THR A 92 22.47 23.33 20.26
CA THR A 92 22.08 23.38 21.67
C THR A 92 22.92 22.44 22.51
N VAL A 93 23.04 22.73 23.81
CA VAL A 93 23.75 21.88 24.77
C VAL A 93 23.24 20.44 24.72
N GLY A 94 21.92 20.26 24.72
CA GLY A 94 21.31 18.93 24.68
C GLY A 94 21.49 18.21 23.34
N ARG A 95 21.47 18.91 22.19
CA ARG A 95 21.85 18.29 20.89
C ARG A 95 23.29 17.77 20.94
N VAL A 96 24.22 18.50 21.58
CA VAL A 96 25.60 18.03 21.75
C VAL A 96 25.68 16.79 22.66
N MET A 97 24.91 16.75 23.76
CA MET A 97 24.83 15.57 24.63
C MET A 97 24.33 14.33 23.88
N PHE A 98 23.29 14.49 23.04
CA PHE A 98 22.82 13.41 22.18
C PHE A 98 23.88 12.99 21.15
N ASN A 99 24.67 13.92 20.62
CA ASN A 99 25.74 13.58 19.67
C ASN A 99 27.00 12.98 20.30
N ASP A 100 27.09 12.94 21.64
CA ASP A 100 28.19 12.30 22.37
C ASP A 100 27.99 10.78 22.48
N ILE A 101 26.73 10.31 22.49
CA ILE A 101 26.42 8.86 22.45
C ILE A 101 26.65 8.24 21.07
N LEU A 102 26.73 9.06 20.01
CA LEU A 102 26.94 8.58 18.65
C LEU A 102 28.38 8.09 18.46
N PRO A 103 28.59 7.00 17.68
CA PRO A 103 29.92 6.60 17.24
C PRO A 103 30.67 7.74 16.55
N LYS A 104 31.99 7.83 16.76
CA LYS A 104 32.81 8.97 16.29
C LYS A 104 32.78 9.17 14.78
N SER A 105 32.57 8.10 14.01
CA SER A 105 32.49 8.09 12.55
C SER A 105 31.17 8.64 12.00
N MET A 106 30.12 8.73 12.82
CA MET A 106 28.82 9.24 12.37
C MET A 106 28.82 10.77 12.25
N SER A 107 27.89 11.26 11.44
CA SER A 107 27.61 12.70 11.31
C SER A 107 27.03 13.29 12.60
N PHE A 108 27.28 14.58 12.83
CA PHE A 108 26.63 15.35 13.88
C PHE A 108 25.22 15.75 13.45
N TYR A 109 24.19 15.33 14.20
CA TYR A 109 22.80 15.65 13.91
C TYR A 109 22.36 16.91 14.67
N ASN A 110 22.09 18.00 13.94
CA ASN A 110 21.63 19.27 14.48
C ASN A 110 20.14 19.49 14.20
N LEU A 111 19.29 18.68 14.80
CA LEU A 111 17.83 18.74 14.66
C LEU A 111 17.15 18.26 15.94
N GLY A 112 15.85 18.56 16.09
CA GLY A 112 15.03 18.01 17.17
C GLY A 112 14.79 16.52 16.92
N MET A 113 15.14 15.67 17.88
CA MET A 113 15.08 14.21 17.74
C MET A 113 13.67 13.70 17.97
N LYS A 114 12.82 13.75 16.94
CA LYS A 114 11.49 13.12 16.95
C LYS A 114 11.61 11.62 16.70
N SER A 115 10.51 10.87 16.90
CA SER A 115 10.45 9.42 16.69
C SER A 115 11.00 9.00 15.32
N ARG A 116 10.56 9.69 14.24
CA ARG A 116 11.03 9.43 12.87
C ARG A 116 12.52 9.70 12.71
N ASP A 117 13.02 10.78 13.30
CA ASP A 117 14.43 11.17 13.20
C ASP A 117 15.33 10.17 13.92
N LEU A 118 14.92 9.69 15.09
CA LEU A 118 15.62 8.65 15.84
C LEU A 118 15.72 7.35 15.01
N SER A 119 14.65 6.95 14.33
CA SER A 119 14.66 5.79 13.41
C SER A 119 15.63 5.99 12.24
N ASN A 120 15.74 7.22 11.72
CA ASN A 120 16.70 7.56 10.67
C ASN A 120 18.15 7.46 11.16
N VAL A 121 18.45 7.96 12.38
CA VAL A 121 19.79 7.83 12.98
C VAL A 121 20.20 6.36 13.15
N ILE A 122 19.25 5.49 13.55
CA ILE A 122 19.49 4.05 13.69
C ILE A 122 19.79 3.41 12.33
N SER A 123 19.03 3.81 11.31
CA SER A 123 19.20 3.32 9.94
C SER A 123 20.54 3.74 9.36
N ASP A 124 20.93 5.01 9.56
CA ASP A 124 22.23 5.54 9.15
C ASP A 124 23.39 4.80 9.86
N CYS A 125 23.27 4.55 11.17
CA CYS A 125 24.29 3.80 11.93
C CYS A 125 24.49 2.39 11.39
N TYR A 126 23.39 1.73 11.00
CA TYR A 126 23.46 0.38 10.45
C TYR A 126 24.10 0.35 9.05
N LEU A 127 23.72 1.27 8.17
CA LEU A 127 24.27 1.35 6.83
C LEU A 127 25.76 1.74 6.84
N GLU A 128 26.16 2.66 7.71
CA GLU A 128 27.55 3.15 7.77
C GLU A 128 28.49 2.24 8.59
N LEU A 129 28.02 1.67 9.70
CA LEU A 129 28.87 1.00 10.72
C LEU A 129 28.45 -0.43 11.05
N GLY A 130 27.34 -0.88 10.50
CA GLY A 130 26.82 -2.23 10.66
C GLY A 130 26.16 -2.50 12.02
N ARG A 131 25.84 -3.78 12.21
CA ARG A 131 25.00 -4.28 13.30
C ARG A 131 25.54 -4.03 14.71
N ALA A 132 26.83 -4.27 14.94
CA ALA A 132 27.42 -4.21 16.28
C ALA A 132 27.34 -2.80 16.90
N HIS A 133 27.66 -1.77 16.10
CA HIS A 133 27.56 -0.37 16.51
C HIS A 133 26.10 0.06 16.71
N THR A 134 25.20 -0.42 15.86
CA THR A 134 23.76 -0.14 15.96
C THR A 134 23.17 -0.63 17.28
N ILE A 135 23.51 -1.86 17.71
CA ILE A 135 23.02 -2.42 18.98
C ILE A 135 23.50 -1.59 20.17
N LYS A 136 24.79 -1.21 20.17
CA LYS A 136 25.35 -0.36 21.23
C LYS A 136 24.66 1.01 21.27
N LEU A 137 24.45 1.61 20.11
CA LEU A 137 23.75 2.87 19.98
C LEU A 137 22.32 2.78 20.54
N LEU A 138 21.57 1.72 20.23
CA LEU A 138 20.22 1.52 20.78
C LEU A 138 20.20 1.48 22.31
N ASP A 139 21.16 0.78 22.92
CA ASP A 139 21.28 0.72 24.39
C ASP A 139 21.66 2.07 25.01
N ASP A 140 22.55 2.82 24.36
CA ASP A 140 22.98 4.15 24.84
C ASP A 140 21.86 5.19 24.65
N MET A 141 21.11 5.14 23.54
CA MET A 141 19.89 5.93 23.32
C MET A 141 18.81 5.62 24.36
N LYS A 142 18.62 4.34 24.69
CA LYS A 142 17.69 3.91 25.75
C LYS A 142 18.06 4.52 27.10
N LYS A 143 19.34 4.44 27.50
CA LYS A 143 19.82 5.01 28.76
C LYS A 143 19.64 6.53 28.80
N LEU A 144 20.06 7.22 27.74
CA LEU A 144 19.92 8.67 27.64
C LEU A 144 18.45 9.09 27.71
N GLY A 145 17.59 8.47 26.89
CA GLY A 145 16.16 8.80 26.85
C GLY A 145 15.48 8.61 28.21
N PHE A 146 15.70 7.49 28.91
CA PHE A 146 15.11 7.29 30.24
C PHE A 146 15.66 8.24 31.31
N HIS A 147 16.98 8.50 31.28
CA HIS A 147 17.59 9.43 32.22
C HIS A 147 17.04 10.85 32.05
N GLU A 148 16.96 11.30 30.80
CA GLU A 148 16.49 12.64 30.46
C GLU A 148 14.97 12.79 30.63
N SER A 149 14.20 11.75 30.32
CA SER A 149 12.76 11.71 30.62
C SER A 149 12.51 11.86 32.13
N THR A 150 13.26 11.13 32.96
CA THR A 150 13.14 11.24 34.43
C THR A 150 13.53 12.63 34.93
N ARG A 151 14.64 13.19 34.41
CA ARG A 151 15.13 14.52 34.82
C ARG A 151 14.28 15.69 34.32
N SER A 152 13.55 15.50 33.24
CA SER A 152 12.64 16.51 32.71
C SER A 152 11.53 16.86 33.70
N GLY A 153 11.15 15.93 34.58
CA GLY A 153 10.06 16.12 35.54
C GLY A 153 8.72 16.42 34.86
N LEU A 154 8.55 16.05 33.59
CA LEU A 154 7.32 16.26 32.84
C LEU A 154 6.18 15.49 33.51
N SER A 155 5.08 16.19 33.75
CA SER A 155 3.85 15.64 34.33
C SER A 155 2.67 16.00 33.45
N PHE A 156 1.50 15.42 33.68
CA PHE A 156 0.29 15.75 32.94
C PHE A 156 -0.76 16.28 33.92
N ALA A 157 -1.13 17.56 33.78
CA ALA A 157 -2.16 18.19 34.58
C ALA A 157 -3.25 18.83 33.72
N THR A 158 -4.40 19.08 34.33
CA THR A 158 -5.53 19.77 33.67
C THR A 158 -5.19 21.20 33.25
N SER A 159 -4.20 21.84 33.90
CA SER A 159 -3.67 23.14 33.52
C SER A 159 -2.93 23.14 32.19
N ASP A 160 -2.44 21.98 31.75
CA ASP A 160 -1.57 21.88 30.56
C ASP A 160 -2.38 21.74 29.27
N LEU A 161 -3.67 21.45 29.41
CA LEU A 161 -4.65 21.41 28.33
C LEU A 161 -5.12 22.82 27.98
N VAL A 162 -4.28 23.60 27.29
CA VAL A 162 -4.64 24.97 26.88
C VAL A 162 -5.71 24.94 25.78
N THR A 163 -6.84 25.62 26.05
CA THR A 163 -7.94 25.80 25.11
C THR A 163 -7.72 27.08 24.32
N ALA A 164 -7.89 27.05 23.00
CA ALA A 164 -7.72 28.23 22.16
C ALA A 164 -8.72 29.35 22.55
N PRO A 165 -8.27 30.59 22.79
CA PRO A 165 -9.17 31.69 23.18
C PRO A 165 -10.15 32.08 22.07
N ASN A 166 -9.80 31.81 20.81
CA ASN A 166 -10.68 32.06 19.67
C ASN A 166 -11.76 30.99 19.47
N LYS A 167 -11.76 29.89 20.25
CA LYS A 167 -12.69 28.78 20.09
C LYS A 167 -14.15 29.21 20.05
N GLU A 168 -14.59 30.01 21.02
CA GLU A 168 -16.00 30.46 21.09
C GLU A 168 -16.39 31.32 19.89
N LYS A 169 -15.47 32.15 19.39
CA LYS A 169 -15.71 32.99 18.21
C LYS A 169 -15.88 32.15 16.96
N GLU A 170 -15.02 31.14 16.76
CA GLU A 170 -15.10 30.24 15.61
C GLU A 170 -16.38 29.40 15.63
N ILE A 171 -16.79 28.92 16.80
CA ILE A 171 -18.06 28.19 16.96
C ILE A 171 -19.24 29.10 16.63
N ALA A 172 -19.28 30.33 17.17
CA ALA A 172 -20.36 31.28 16.88
C ALA A 172 -20.43 31.65 15.38
N ALA A 173 -19.28 31.78 14.72
CA ALA A 173 -19.21 32.03 13.28
C ALA A 173 -19.76 30.83 12.48
N ALA A 174 -19.43 29.60 12.86
CA ALA A 174 -19.95 28.38 12.25
C ALA A 174 -21.47 28.25 12.46
N GLU A 175 -21.98 28.50 13.67
CA GLU A 175 -23.42 28.48 13.96
C GLU A 175 -24.19 29.51 13.12
N SER A 176 -23.64 30.72 12.95
CA SER A 176 -24.24 31.74 12.09
C SER A 176 -24.32 31.28 10.63
N LYS A 177 -23.29 30.61 10.12
CA LYS A 177 -23.29 30.02 8.77
C LYS A 177 -24.33 28.91 8.65
N VAL A 178 -24.40 27.99 9.60
CA VAL A 178 -25.40 26.90 9.64
C VAL A 178 -26.82 27.47 9.65
N LEU A 179 -27.07 28.52 10.44
CA LEU A 179 -28.38 29.17 10.50
C LEU A 179 -28.76 29.88 9.19
N LYS A 180 -27.78 30.43 8.45
CA LYS A 180 -28.01 30.94 7.09
C LYS A 180 -28.40 29.81 6.13
N GLN A 181 -27.71 28.66 6.17
CA GLN A 181 -28.05 27.50 5.35
C GLN A 181 -29.46 26.96 5.68
N GLN A 182 -29.80 26.91 6.97
CA GLN A 182 -31.15 26.52 7.41
C GLN A 182 -32.21 27.47 6.85
N LYS A 183 -31.98 28.79 6.90
CA LYS A 183 -32.89 29.79 6.30
C LYS A 183 -33.00 29.66 4.78
N LEU A 184 -31.92 29.32 4.09
CA LEU A 184 -31.94 29.08 2.64
C LEU A 184 -32.77 27.84 2.31
N PHE A 185 -32.67 26.79 3.12
CA PHE A 185 -33.49 25.59 3.00
C PHE A 185 -34.97 25.90 3.27
N GLU A 186 -35.29 26.63 4.34
CA GLU A 186 -36.66 27.06 4.66
C GLU A 186 -37.28 27.94 3.56
N ARG A 187 -36.45 28.73 2.87
CA ARG A 187 -36.85 29.53 1.70
C ARG A 187 -36.91 28.73 0.40
N GLY A 188 -36.57 27.44 0.40
CA GLY A 188 -36.57 26.59 -0.78
C GLY A 188 -35.52 26.97 -1.83
N VAL A 189 -34.36 27.50 -1.41
CA VAL A 189 -33.23 27.83 -2.30
C VAL A 189 -32.26 26.65 -2.45
N ILE A 190 -32.13 25.82 -1.41
CA ILE A 190 -31.26 24.64 -1.39
C ILE A 190 -32.06 23.41 -0.95
N THR A 191 -31.62 22.21 -1.34
CA THR A 191 -32.26 20.96 -0.90
C THR A 191 -31.83 20.53 0.48
N ASN A 192 -32.56 19.58 1.09
CA ASN A 192 -32.16 19.02 2.39
C ASN A 192 -30.81 18.29 2.33
N LYS A 193 -30.48 17.66 1.20
CA LYS A 193 -29.19 16.98 1.00
C LYS A 193 -28.05 17.98 0.92
N GLU A 194 -28.19 19.02 0.09
CA GLU A 194 -27.23 20.11 -0.01
C GLU A 194 -27.07 20.85 1.33
N ARG A 195 -28.17 21.09 2.04
CA ARG A 195 -28.15 21.64 3.41
C ARG A 195 -27.32 20.76 4.33
N TYR A 196 -27.62 19.46 4.39
CA TYR A 196 -26.92 18.51 5.24
C TYR A 196 -25.41 18.49 4.94
N GLU A 197 -25.01 18.39 3.67
CA GLU A 197 -23.59 18.41 3.27
C GLU A 197 -22.89 19.72 3.63
N ASN A 198 -23.52 20.87 3.32
CA ASN A 198 -22.98 22.19 3.68
C ASN A 198 -22.81 22.39 5.19
N VAL A 199 -23.73 21.85 5.99
CA VAL A 199 -23.65 21.88 7.46
C VAL A 199 -22.46 21.05 7.95
N LEU A 200 -22.27 19.85 7.41
CA LEU A 200 -21.12 19.01 7.75
C LEU A 200 -19.79 19.67 7.40
N ASP A 201 -19.70 20.29 6.21
CA ASP A 201 -18.47 20.95 5.75
C ASP A 201 -18.15 22.19 6.61
N THR A 202 -19.17 22.96 6.99
CA THR A 202 -19.02 24.11 7.90
C THR A 202 -18.42 23.68 9.24
N TRP A 203 -18.93 22.60 9.83
CA TRP A 203 -18.41 22.07 11.10
C TRP A 203 -17.03 21.43 10.98
N THR A 204 -16.77 20.75 9.86
CA THR A 204 -15.45 20.16 9.58
C THR A 204 -14.38 21.24 9.46
N HIS A 205 -14.69 22.36 8.78
CA HIS A 205 -13.80 23.50 8.67
C HIS A 205 -13.55 24.18 10.02
N CYS A 206 -14.62 24.43 10.80
CA CYS A 206 -14.52 24.98 12.16
C CYS A 206 -13.61 24.12 13.05
N ARG A 207 -13.76 22.79 12.96
CA ARG A 207 -12.93 21.81 13.67
C ARG A 207 -11.45 21.93 13.32
N GLU A 208 -11.09 22.10 12.05
CA GLU A 208 -9.69 22.28 11.63
C GLU A 208 -9.09 23.60 12.13
N LEU A 209 -9.85 24.71 12.04
CA LEU A 209 -9.40 26.01 12.53
C LEU A 209 -9.11 26.01 14.03
N ILE A 210 -10.01 25.44 14.83
CA ILE A 210 -9.81 25.31 16.28
C ILE A 210 -8.58 24.46 16.59
N THR A 211 -8.35 23.41 15.82
CA THR A 211 -7.19 22.51 16.04
C THR A 211 -5.89 23.23 15.78
N LYS A 212 -5.80 23.99 14.68
CA LYS A 212 -4.62 24.77 14.34
C LYS A 212 -4.30 25.80 15.43
N SER A 213 -5.30 26.59 15.83
CA SER A 213 -5.12 27.60 16.88
C SER A 213 -4.74 26.97 18.23
N MET A 214 -5.32 25.83 18.59
CA MET A 214 -4.96 25.11 19.82
C MET A 214 -3.50 24.63 19.80
N MET A 215 -3.02 24.10 18.68
CA MET A 215 -1.63 23.63 18.58
C MET A 215 -0.62 24.79 18.69
N GLU A 216 -0.91 25.93 18.07
CA GLU A 216 -0.08 27.14 18.17
C GLU A 216 0.01 27.66 19.61
N GLU A 217 -1.10 27.63 20.36
CA GLU A 217 -1.14 28.02 21.78
C GLU A 217 -0.39 27.02 22.67
N LEU A 218 -0.48 25.72 22.39
CA LEU A 218 0.26 24.69 23.11
C LEU A 218 1.77 24.78 22.89
N GLU A 219 2.20 25.16 21.69
CA GLU A 219 3.61 25.39 21.33
C GLU A 219 4.18 26.63 22.05
N SER A 220 3.38 27.69 22.13
CA SER A 220 3.76 28.98 22.71
C SER A 220 3.52 29.12 24.22
N ASP A 221 3.13 28.03 24.90
CA ASP A 221 2.95 27.97 26.36
C ASP A 221 4.30 28.08 27.10
N LEU A 222 4.69 29.32 27.38
CA LEU A 222 5.98 29.71 27.98
C LEU A 222 5.87 30.08 29.47
N ARG A 223 5.19 29.25 30.28
CA ARG A 223 5.18 29.39 31.75
C ARG A 223 6.62 29.41 32.32
N ASN A 224 6.80 30.02 33.51
CA ASN A 224 8.08 30.10 34.24
C ASN A 224 9.25 30.67 33.41
N ASP A 225 9.14 31.92 32.95
CA ASP A 225 10.20 32.63 32.21
C ASP A 225 10.78 31.85 31.02
N GLY A 226 9.92 31.14 30.28
CA GLY A 226 10.31 30.37 29.10
C GLY A 226 11.01 29.03 29.39
N ALA A 227 11.11 28.60 30.65
CA ALA A 227 11.67 27.29 31.02
C ALA A 227 10.66 26.14 30.94
N TYR A 228 9.35 26.42 31.04
CA TYR A 228 8.32 25.39 31.02
C TYR A 228 8.03 24.88 29.60
N VAL A 229 8.14 23.58 29.39
CA VAL A 229 7.76 22.92 28.14
C VAL A 229 6.41 22.26 28.34
N ASN A 230 5.41 22.62 27.52
CA ASN A 230 4.12 21.96 27.57
C ASN A 230 4.29 20.46 27.26
N PRO A 231 3.98 19.56 28.21
CA PRO A 231 4.18 18.12 28.06
C PRO A 231 3.33 17.53 26.94
N ILE A 232 2.11 18.06 26.75
CA ILE A 232 1.15 17.57 25.75
C ILE A 232 1.63 17.92 24.34
N PHE A 233 2.12 19.15 24.15
CA PHE A 233 2.76 19.57 22.92
C PHE A 233 3.95 18.68 22.61
N LEU A 234 4.86 18.51 23.58
CA LEU A 234 6.06 17.70 23.39
C LEU A 234 5.74 16.25 23.05
N MET A 235 4.78 15.61 23.73
CA MET A 235 4.38 14.23 23.48
C MET A 235 3.87 14.05 22.04
N SER A 236 3.12 15.03 21.52
CA SER A 236 2.60 14.99 20.15
C SER A 236 3.66 15.31 19.10
N ASP A 237 4.39 16.41 19.28
CA ASP A 237 5.39 16.87 18.31
C ASP A 237 6.56 15.90 18.19
N SER A 238 6.98 15.29 19.31
CA SER A 238 8.00 14.24 19.31
C SER A 238 7.52 12.93 18.68
N GLY A 239 6.20 12.72 18.58
CA GLY A 239 5.61 11.44 18.19
C GLY A 239 5.78 10.34 19.25
N ALA A 240 6.09 10.70 20.49
CA ALA A 240 6.22 9.75 21.60
C ALA A 240 4.87 9.11 21.96
N ARG A 241 3.84 9.95 22.12
CA ARG A 241 2.48 9.52 22.48
C ARG A 241 1.48 10.63 22.16
N GLY A 242 0.28 10.27 21.71
CA GLY A 242 -0.78 11.27 21.50
C GLY A 242 -0.78 11.84 20.09
N GLY A 243 -1.76 11.41 19.28
CA GLY A 243 -2.00 12.05 17.99
C GLY A 243 -2.65 13.43 18.14
N VAL A 244 -2.47 14.31 17.15
CA VAL A 244 -3.13 15.62 17.10
C VAL A 244 -4.65 15.50 17.27
N GLU A 245 -5.26 14.45 16.71
CA GLU A 245 -6.69 14.13 16.90
C GLU A 245 -7.08 13.85 18.36
N GLN A 246 -6.21 13.20 19.13
CA GLN A 246 -6.50 12.89 20.53
C GLN A 246 -6.42 14.17 21.38
N ILE A 247 -5.42 15.02 21.11
CA ILE A 247 -5.27 16.31 21.79
C ILE A 247 -6.43 17.24 21.44
N ARG A 248 -6.85 17.24 20.18
CA ARG A 248 -8.03 17.95 19.70
C ARG A 248 -9.28 17.59 20.51
N GLN A 249 -9.48 16.32 20.86
CA GLN A 249 -10.60 15.90 21.70
C GLN A 249 -10.46 16.34 23.18
N LEU A 250 -9.24 16.54 23.67
CA LEU A 250 -8.99 16.95 25.05
C LEU A 250 -9.18 18.45 25.26
N ALA A 251 -8.66 19.30 24.37
CA ALA A 251 -8.63 20.76 24.53
C ALA A 251 -9.29 21.56 23.39
N GLY A 252 -9.55 20.94 22.24
CA GLY A 252 -10.18 21.61 21.08
C GLY A 252 -11.70 21.44 21.08
N MET A 253 -12.21 20.82 20.02
CA MET A 253 -13.60 20.35 19.92
C MET A 253 -13.61 18.90 19.45
N ARG A 254 -14.54 18.08 19.96
CA ARG A 254 -14.64 16.67 19.56
C ARG A 254 -15.22 16.50 18.15
N GLY A 255 -16.11 17.39 17.72
CA GLY A 255 -16.58 17.46 16.33
C GLY A 255 -17.74 16.50 16.00
N LEU A 256 -17.82 16.09 14.73
CA LEU A 256 -18.91 15.30 14.17
C LEU A 256 -18.73 13.79 14.44
N MET A 257 -19.80 13.12 14.86
CA MET A 257 -19.81 11.68 15.18
C MET A 257 -20.57 10.88 14.14
N ALA A 258 -20.20 9.61 13.94
CA ALA A 258 -20.94 8.70 13.06
C ALA A 258 -21.96 7.84 13.84
N LYS A 259 -23.13 7.61 13.23
CA LYS A 259 -24.10 6.61 13.67
C LYS A 259 -23.59 5.20 13.37
N PRO A 260 -24.18 4.14 13.97
CA PRO A 260 -23.83 2.77 13.63
C PRO A 260 -24.03 2.44 12.14
N SER A 261 -25.01 3.09 11.49
CA SER A 261 -25.26 2.99 10.04
C SER A 261 -24.15 3.57 9.16
N GLY A 262 -23.24 4.38 9.71
CA GLY A 262 -22.21 5.10 8.95
C GLY A 262 -22.57 6.56 8.61
N GLU A 263 -23.84 6.96 8.77
CA GLU A 263 -24.25 8.35 8.59
C GLU A 263 -23.66 9.27 9.65
N ILE A 264 -23.27 10.48 9.27
CA ILE A 264 -22.72 11.47 10.20
C ILE A 264 -23.86 12.21 10.90
N ILE A 265 -23.75 12.41 12.21
CA ILE A 265 -24.70 13.20 12.98
C ILE A 265 -24.42 14.68 12.72
N GLU A 266 -25.41 15.42 12.21
CA GLU A 266 -25.28 16.84 11.84
C GLU A 266 -24.99 17.77 13.03
N THR A 267 -25.38 17.37 14.24
CA THR A 267 -25.10 18.10 15.48
C THR A 267 -23.73 17.69 16.04
N PRO A 268 -22.71 18.56 16.00
CA PRO A 268 -21.38 18.24 16.51
C PRO A 268 -21.34 18.32 18.03
N ILE A 269 -20.34 17.66 18.60
CA ILE A 269 -19.93 17.84 19.99
C ILE A 269 -18.96 19.02 20.06
N LYS A 270 -19.44 20.14 20.60
CA LYS A 270 -18.70 21.41 20.68
C LYS A 270 -17.73 21.43 21.86
N ALA A 271 -18.11 20.74 22.93
CA ALA A 271 -17.30 20.59 24.12
C ALA A 271 -16.10 19.67 23.88
N ASN A 272 -15.13 19.76 24.80
CA ASN A 272 -13.98 18.86 24.89
C ASN A 272 -13.95 18.14 26.26
N PHE A 273 -13.01 17.21 26.45
CA PHE A 273 -12.93 16.48 27.71
C PHE A 273 -12.52 17.34 28.92
N ARG A 274 -11.81 18.46 28.70
CA ARG A 274 -11.47 19.41 29.78
C ARG A 274 -12.71 20.14 30.29
N GLU A 275 -13.61 20.53 29.39
CA GLU A 275 -14.87 21.24 29.69
C GLU A 275 -15.94 20.28 30.23
N GLY A 276 -15.88 19.01 29.83
CA GLY A 276 -16.90 18.01 30.13
C GLY A 276 -17.97 17.93 29.04
N LEU A 277 -18.63 16.78 28.94
CA LEU A 277 -19.66 16.52 27.93
C LEU A 277 -21.05 16.56 28.56
N SER A 278 -22.02 17.16 27.87
CA SER A 278 -23.43 17.01 28.25
C SER A 278 -23.91 15.56 28.05
N VAL A 279 -25.04 15.20 28.66
CA VAL A 279 -25.61 13.84 28.56
C VAL A 279 -25.88 13.45 27.10
N LEU A 280 -26.39 14.38 26.29
CA LEU A 280 -26.69 14.15 24.87
C LEU A 280 -25.41 14.00 24.02
N GLU A 281 -24.40 14.83 24.26
CA GLU A 281 -23.10 14.72 23.58
C GLU A 281 -22.39 13.42 23.94
N TYR A 282 -22.40 13.05 25.22
CA TYR A 282 -21.84 11.79 25.70
C TYR A 282 -22.56 10.60 25.05
N PHE A 283 -23.90 10.57 25.10
CA PHE A 283 -24.70 9.50 24.48
C PHE A 283 -24.45 9.39 22.98
N SER A 284 -24.37 10.52 22.27
CA SER A 284 -24.05 10.54 20.83
C SER A 284 -22.66 9.92 20.57
N SER A 285 -21.66 10.24 21.39
CA SER A 285 -20.32 9.65 21.27
C SER A 285 -20.27 8.15 21.57
N THR A 286 -21.23 7.58 22.31
CA THR A 286 -21.19 6.14 22.64
C THR A 286 -21.43 5.24 21.42
N HIS A 287 -22.16 5.72 20.41
CA HIS A 287 -22.46 4.96 19.19
C HIS A 287 -21.18 4.61 18.42
N GLY A 288 -20.35 5.62 18.14
CA GLY A 288 -19.06 5.42 17.45
C GLY A 288 -18.10 4.56 18.27
N ALA A 289 -18.03 4.78 19.59
CA ALA A 289 -17.15 4.00 20.48
C ALA A 289 -17.54 2.52 20.52
N ARG A 290 -18.84 2.20 20.67
CA ARG A 290 -19.33 0.82 20.69
C ARG A 290 -19.11 0.12 19.36
N LYS A 291 -19.38 0.80 18.24
CA LYS A 291 -19.12 0.25 16.90
C LYS A 291 -17.63 -0.06 16.73
N GLY A 292 -16.75 0.85 17.11
CA GLY A 292 -15.30 0.63 17.05
C GLY A 292 -14.83 -0.58 17.85
N LEU A 293 -15.33 -0.78 19.08
CA LEU A 293 -15.00 -1.96 19.89
C LEU A 293 -15.49 -3.25 19.24
N ALA A 294 -16.75 -3.26 18.77
CA ALA A 294 -17.34 -4.45 18.14
C ALA A 294 -16.62 -4.82 16.84
N ASP A 295 -16.34 -3.84 15.98
CA ASP A 295 -15.62 -4.04 14.72
C ASP A 295 -14.21 -4.57 14.97
N THR A 296 -13.52 -4.06 15.99
CA THR A 296 -12.17 -4.53 16.34
C THR A 296 -12.20 -6.00 16.76
N ALA A 297 -13.16 -6.40 17.61
CA ALA A 297 -13.30 -7.78 18.05
C ALA A 297 -13.63 -8.73 16.89
N LEU A 298 -14.54 -8.34 15.99
CA LEU A 298 -14.96 -9.17 14.85
C LEU A 298 -13.87 -9.27 13.79
N LYS A 299 -13.29 -8.14 13.37
CA LYS A 299 -12.36 -8.08 12.23
C LYS A 299 -10.96 -8.62 12.55
N THR A 300 -10.61 -8.79 13.83
CA THR A 300 -9.33 -9.43 14.22
C THR A 300 -9.29 -10.89 13.77
N ALA A 301 -10.42 -11.61 13.86
CA ALA A 301 -10.53 -12.99 13.40
C ALA A 301 -10.31 -13.11 11.88
N ASP A 302 -10.91 -12.18 11.11
CA ASP A 302 -10.77 -12.15 9.64
C ASP A 302 -9.31 -11.96 9.21
N SER A 303 -8.56 -11.11 9.91
CA SER A 303 -7.15 -10.88 9.59
C SER A 303 -6.30 -12.11 9.86
N GLY A 304 -6.50 -12.76 11.02
CA GLY A 304 -5.80 -14.00 11.33
C GLY A 304 -6.10 -15.11 10.30
N TYR A 305 -7.36 -15.18 9.86
CA TYR A 305 -7.78 -16.12 8.83
C TYR A 305 -7.15 -15.81 7.45
N LEU A 306 -7.05 -14.53 7.06
CA LEU A 306 -6.33 -14.12 5.86
C LEU A 306 -4.85 -14.52 5.92
N THR A 307 -4.17 -14.23 7.03
CA THR A 307 -2.75 -14.61 7.23
C THR A 307 -2.56 -16.11 7.09
N ARG A 308 -3.48 -16.92 7.64
CA ARG A 308 -3.45 -18.37 7.48
C ARG A 308 -3.53 -18.78 6.01
N LYS A 309 -4.51 -18.25 5.27
CA LYS A 309 -4.67 -18.54 3.83
C LYS A 309 -3.44 -18.14 3.01
N LEU A 310 -2.86 -16.98 3.30
CA LEU A 310 -1.65 -16.50 2.63
C LEU A 310 -0.46 -17.43 2.91
N ALA A 311 -0.31 -17.91 4.14
CA ALA A 311 0.73 -18.87 4.49
C ALA A 311 0.52 -20.21 3.78
N ASP A 312 -0.73 -20.68 3.68
CA ASP A 312 -1.06 -21.96 3.05
C ASP A 312 -0.73 -21.99 1.54
N ILE A 313 -0.94 -20.87 0.82
CA ILE A 313 -0.56 -20.77 -0.59
C ILE A 313 0.94 -20.52 -0.78
N CYS A 314 1.56 -19.71 0.08
CA CYS A 314 2.96 -19.28 -0.11
C CYS A 314 3.99 -20.19 0.55
N GLN A 315 3.60 -21.14 1.40
CA GLN A 315 4.55 -21.94 2.19
C GLN A 315 5.64 -22.57 1.32
N ASN A 316 5.31 -23.10 0.14
CA ASN A 316 6.28 -23.81 -0.71
C ASN A 316 7.22 -22.86 -1.49
N VAL A 317 7.14 -21.55 -1.27
CA VAL A 317 8.02 -20.56 -1.88
C VAL A 317 9.25 -20.34 -1.00
N VAL A 318 10.31 -21.07 -1.34
CA VAL A 318 11.64 -21.00 -0.70
C VAL A 318 12.66 -20.54 -1.73
N VAL A 319 13.72 -19.86 -1.31
CA VAL A 319 14.86 -19.55 -2.20
C VAL A 319 15.64 -20.83 -2.47
N THR A 320 15.60 -21.35 -3.70
CA THR A 320 16.16 -22.69 -4.02
C THR A 320 17.44 -22.66 -4.82
N MET A 321 17.72 -21.55 -5.52
CA MET A 321 18.88 -21.42 -6.40
C MET A 321 19.29 -19.95 -6.53
N GLU A 322 20.52 -19.70 -7.00
CA GLU A 322 21.04 -18.35 -7.23
C GLU A 322 20.31 -17.60 -8.37
N ASP A 323 20.23 -18.19 -9.57
CA ASP A 323 19.64 -17.55 -10.77
C ASP A 323 18.83 -18.52 -11.62
N CYS A 324 17.57 -18.17 -11.92
CA CYS A 324 16.71 -18.93 -12.83
C CYS A 324 16.95 -18.64 -14.33
N GLY A 325 17.79 -17.66 -14.68
CA GLY A 325 18.12 -17.32 -16.08
C GLY A 325 17.02 -16.58 -16.85
N THR A 326 15.96 -16.14 -16.17
CA THR A 326 14.86 -15.41 -16.82
C THR A 326 15.34 -14.09 -17.43
N THR A 327 14.94 -13.84 -18.68
CA THR A 327 15.17 -12.56 -19.37
C THR A 327 14.06 -11.54 -19.10
N LYS A 328 12.97 -11.97 -18.48
CA LYS A 328 11.81 -11.14 -18.17
C LYS A 328 12.08 -10.29 -16.92
N GLY A 329 11.60 -9.05 -16.94
CA GLY A 329 11.66 -8.13 -15.81
C GLY A 329 10.41 -7.26 -15.76
N VAL A 330 10.11 -6.74 -14.58
CA VAL A 330 8.97 -5.84 -14.34
C VAL A 330 9.46 -4.40 -14.37
N THR A 331 8.72 -3.53 -15.03
CA THR A 331 9.02 -2.09 -15.04
C THR A 331 8.53 -1.45 -13.75
N ARG A 332 9.45 -0.83 -13.00
CA ARG A 332 9.17 -0.05 -11.80
C ARG A 332 9.42 1.42 -12.07
N GLY A 333 8.57 2.28 -11.51
CA GLY A 333 8.69 3.72 -11.67
C GLY A 333 8.14 4.49 -10.49
N VAL A 334 8.30 5.81 -10.53
CA VAL A 334 7.72 6.73 -9.55
C VAL A 334 6.19 6.58 -9.55
N LEU A 335 5.61 6.42 -8.37
CA LEU A 335 4.15 6.37 -8.23
C LEU A 335 3.61 7.71 -7.77
N TYR A 336 2.74 8.28 -8.59
CA TYR A 336 2.05 9.54 -8.31
C TYR A 336 0.65 9.28 -7.80
N ARG A 337 0.25 9.97 -6.74
CA ARG A 337 -1.14 10.03 -6.27
C ARG A 337 -1.66 11.45 -6.48
N GLY A 338 -2.37 11.64 -7.58
CA GLY A 338 -2.64 12.98 -8.10
C GLY A 338 -1.31 13.66 -8.42
N GLU A 339 -1.00 14.73 -7.70
CA GLU A 339 0.20 15.55 -7.95
C GLU A 339 1.32 15.32 -6.92
N LYS A 340 1.13 14.44 -5.94
CA LYS A 340 2.16 14.12 -4.95
C LYS A 340 2.85 12.81 -5.32
N VAL A 341 4.17 12.81 -5.26
CA VAL A 341 4.96 11.58 -5.29
C VAL A 341 4.62 10.79 -4.03
N GLU A 342 3.95 9.66 -4.20
CA GLU A 342 3.60 8.77 -3.10
C GLU A 342 4.74 7.78 -2.82
N VAL A 343 5.40 7.29 -3.88
CA VAL A 343 6.59 6.43 -3.78
C VAL A 343 7.68 6.94 -4.72
N SER A 344 8.85 7.21 -4.14
CA SER A 344 10.06 7.62 -4.85
C SER A 344 10.58 6.48 -5.73
N LEU A 345 11.38 6.79 -6.75
CA LEU A 345 11.96 5.73 -7.57
C LEU A 345 12.93 4.90 -6.74
N ALA A 346 13.71 5.56 -5.88
CA ALA A 346 14.68 4.91 -5.02
C ALA A 346 14.02 3.87 -4.10
N ASP A 347 12.88 4.19 -3.48
CA ASP A 347 12.18 3.25 -2.60
C ASP A 347 11.56 2.09 -3.38
N ALA A 348 11.08 2.32 -4.61
CA ALA A 348 10.48 1.28 -5.44
C ALA A 348 11.48 0.23 -5.94
N ILE A 349 12.75 0.62 -6.17
CA ILE A 349 13.79 -0.27 -6.72
C ILE A 349 14.77 -0.79 -5.67
N ARG A 350 14.79 -0.21 -4.47
CA ARG A 350 15.72 -0.59 -3.41
C ARG A 350 15.63 -2.09 -3.13
N GLY A 351 16.78 -2.76 -3.15
CA GLY A 351 16.87 -4.19 -2.86
C GLY A 351 16.30 -5.09 -3.96
N ARG A 352 16.07 -4.56 -5.16
CA ARG A 352 15.81 -5.32 -6.39
C ARG A 352 17.10 -5.53 -7.17
N VAL A 353 17.06 -6.42 -8.16
CA VAL A 353 18.18 -6.70 -9.05
C VAL A 353 17.91 -6.08 -10.42
N SER A 354 18.88 -5.35 -10.97
CA SER A 354 18.71 -4.71 -12.27
C SER A 354 18.66 -5.75 -13.39
N ARG A 355 17.80 -5.53 -14.40
CA ARG A 355 17.78 -6.35 -15.62
C ARG A 355 18.58 -5.73 -16.77
N GLN A 356 18.98 -4.47 -16.63
CA GLN A 356 19.69 -3.73 -17.67
C GLN A 356 20.90 -3.01 -17.06
N ASN A 357 21.93 -2.79 -17.87
CA ASN A 357 23.05 -1.93 -17.48
C ASN A 357 22.55 -0.48 -17.46
N ILE A 358 22.66 0.19 -16.31
CA ILE A 358 22.31 1.61 -16.17
C ILE A 358 23.60 2.40 -16.13
N VAL A 359 23.79 3.22 -17.17
CA VAL A 359 24.97 4.06 -17.35
C VAL A 359 24.55 5.51 -17.19
N ASN A 360 25.39 6.30 -16.52
CA ASN A 360 25.18 7.74 -16.46
C ASN A 360 25.43 8.36 -17.85
N PRO A 361 24.44 9.01 -18.49
CA PRO A 361 24.59 9.54 -19.83
C PRO A 361 25.57 10.72 -19.92
N ILE A 362 25.96 11.32 -18.80
CA ILE A 362 26.88 12.46 -18.75
C ILE A 362 28.32 12.00 -18.52
N THR A 363 28.53 11.02 -17.65
CA THR A 363 29.87 10.59 -17.21
C THR A 363 30.35 9.27 -17.83
N ASP A 364 29.48 8.56 -18.56
CA ASP A 364 29.69 7.19 -19.06
C ASP A 364 30.05 6.17 -17.95
N GLU A 365 29.78 6.50 -16.69
CA GLU A 365 30.00 5.60 -15.55
C GLU A 365 28.84 4.60 -15.44
N VAL A 366 29.17 3.30 -15.37
CA VAL A 366 28.18 2.25 -15.08
C VAL A 366 27.81 2.34 -13.60
N ILE A 367 26.55 2.67 -13.31
CA ILE A 367 26.05 2.80 -11.94
C ILE A 367 25.61 1.45 -11.39
N VAL A 368 24.97 0.63 -12.23
CA VAL A 368 24.59 -0.74 -11.90
C VAL A 368 24.61 -1.60 -13.16
N SER A 369 25.18 -2.80 -13.04
CA SER A 369 25.26 -3.79 -14.11
C SER A 369 24.00 -4.67 -14.16
N GLU A 370 23.81 -5.37 -15.27
CA GLU A 370 22.80 -6.43 -15.37
C GLU A 370 23.05 -7.50 -14.30
N ASP A 371 21.96 -7.94 -13.67
CA ASP A 371 21.96 -8.90 -12.57
C ASP A 371 22.67 -8.45 -11.28
N GLU A 372 23.00 -7.16 -11.16
CA GLU A 372 23.54 -6.56 -9.94
C GLU A 372 22.44 -6.04 -9.01
N LEU A 373 22.68 -6.17 -7.69
CA LEU A 373 21.75 -5.72 -6.66
C LEU A 373 21.77 -4.19 -6.51
N ILE A 374 20.59 -3.60 -6.59
CA ILE A 374 20.39 -2.18 -6.37
C ILE A 374 20.37 -1.91 -4.87
N THR A 375 21.50 -1.44 -4.34
CA THR A 375 21.61 -0.96 -2.95
C THR A 375 20.95 0.41 -2.78
N VAL A 376 20.80 0.87 -1.53
CA VAL A 376 20.19 2.19 -1.24
C VAL A 376 20.96 3.34 -1.91
N GLU A 377 22.28 3.23 -1.95
CA GLU A 377 23.16 4.25 -2.55
C GLU A 377 23.02 4.27 -4.07
N ILE A 378 22.99 3.08 -4.69
CA ILE A 378 22.78 2.93 -6.13
C ILE A 378 21.39 3.46 -6.51
N ALA A 379 20.36 3.13 -5.72
CA ALA A 379 19.00 3.60 -5.95
C ALA A 379 18.89 5.14 -5.97
N ARG A 380 19.57 5.81 -5.03
CA ARG A 380 19.64 7.28 -4.99
C ARG A 380 20.39 7.86 -6.18
N LYS A 381 21.54 7.27 -6.56
CA LYS A 381 22.27 7.70 -7.77
C LYS A 381 21.40 7.60 -9.02
N ILE A 382 20.59 6.54 -9.13
CA ILE A 382 19.66 6.35 -10.26
C ILE A 382 18.55 7.41 -10.24
N GLU A 383 18.02 7.74 -9.07
CA GLU A 383 17.02 8.80 -8.91
C GLU A 383 17.59 10.19 -9.22
N ASP A 384 18.82 10.48 -8.80
CA ASP A 384 19.53 11.74 -9.09
C ASP A 384 19.79 11.95 -10.60
N MET A 385 19.80 10.87 -11.40
CA MET A 385 19.87 10.96 -12.86
C MET A 385 18.56 11.45 -13.49
N GLY A 386 17.46 11.49 -12.74
CA GLY A 386 16.14 11.86 -13.24
C GLY A 386 15.49 10.77 -14.10
N LEU A 387 15.89 9.50 -13.95
CA LEU A 387 15.17 8.38 -14.56
C LEU A 387 13.80 8.24 -13.88
N GLU A 388 12.75 7.97 -14.66
CA GLU A 388 11.39 7.78 -14.11
C GLU A 388 11.02 6.31 -13.95
N ARG A 389 11.60 5.44 -14.79
CA ARG A 389 11.26 4.02 -14.92
C ARG A 389 12.46 3.16 -15.22
N ILE A 390 12.49 1.97 -14.65
CA ILE A 390 13.60 1.02 -14.76
C ILE A 390 13.05 -0.41 -14.77
N GLN A 391 13.71 -1.30 -15.51
CA GLN A 391 13.36 -2.72 -15.51
C GLN A 391 14.17 -3.48 -14.46
N VAL A 392 13.46 -4.14 -13.54
CA VAL A 392 14.05 -4.93 -12.45
C VAL A 392 13.53 -6.37 -12.48
N ARG A 393 14.32 -7.28 -11.91
CA ARG A 393 13.86 -8.65 -11.67
C ARG A 393 12.84 -8.66 -10.53
N SER A 394 11.90 -9.60 -10.62
CA SER A 394 10.81 -9.77 -9.66
C SER A 394 10.53 -11.26 -9.43
N PRO A 395 10.06 -11.65 -8.22
CA PRO A 395 9.44 -12.95 -7.95
C PRO A 395 8.46 -13.44 -9.00
N MET A 396 7.75 -12.52 -9.64
CA MET A 396 6.81 -12.85 -10.70
C MET A 396 7.42 -13.46 -11.95
N ALA A 397 8.51 -12.87 -12.41
CA ALA A 397 9.15 -13.24 -13.66
C ALA A 397 10.09 -14.44 -13.47
N CYS A 398 10.14 -14.97 -12.24
CA CYS A 398 11.02 -16.07 -11.89
C CYS A 398 10.57 -17.37 -12.57
N GLU A 399 11.51 -18.04 -13.23
CA GLU A 399 11.28 -19.30 -13.92
C GLU A 399 11.83 -20.51 -13.15
N ALA A 400 12.07 -20.36 -11.84
CA ALA A 400 12.48 -21.47 -10.98
C ALA A 400 11.31 -22.46 -10.76
N GLU A 401 11.55 -23.75 -11.01
CA GLU A 401 10.53 -24.83 -10.90
C GLU A 401 10.01 -25.00 -9.46
N LEU A 402 10.92 -24.98 -8.49
CA LEU A 402 10.61 -25.07 -7.07
C LEU A 402 11.00 -23.76 -6.40
N GLY A 403 10.02 -23.03 -5.88
CA GLY A 403 10.24 -21.80 -5.12
C GLY A 403 10.65 -20.61 -6.00
N ILE A 404 11.75 -19.95 -5.67
CA ILE A 404 12.22 -18.73 -6.32
C ILE A 404 13.76 -18.68 -6.34
N CYS A 405 14.35 -18.00 -7.32
CA CYS A 405 15.79 -17.74 -7.30
C CYS A 405 16.16 -16.50 -6.49
N ARG A 406 17.41 -16.47 -6.02
CA ARG A 406 17.98 -15.38 -5.22
C ARG A 406 17.93 -14.03 -5.94
N ARG A 407 18.26 -14.00 -7.23
CA ARG A 407 18.26 -12.76 -8.04
C ARG A 407 16.87 -12.19 -8.28
N CYS A 408 15.85 -13.03 -8.47
CA CYS A 408 14.48 -12.56 -8.63
C CYS A 408 13.90 -11.97 -7.35
N TYR A 409 14.26 -12.51 -6.18
CA TYR A 409 13.85 -11.95 -4.89
C TYR A 409 14.66 -10.69 -4.50
N GLY A 410 15.97 -10.73 -4.76
CA GLY A 410 16.92 -9.65 -4.48
C GLY A 410 17.41 -9.64 -3.03
N MET A 411 17.20 -8.51 -2.37
CA MET A 411 17.65 -8.25 -1.00
C MET A 411 16.66 -8.79 0.04
N ASP A 412 17.18 -9.43 1.09
CA ASP A 412 16.47 -9.62 2.33
C ASP A 412 16.43 -8.30 3.11
N LEU A 413 15.22 -7.78 3.31
CA LEU A 413 14.98 -6.48 3.93
C LEU A 413 15.39 -6.44 5.40
N SER A 414 15.48 -7.59 6.07
CA SER A 414 15.88 -7.67 7.48
C SER A 414 17.40 -7.56 7.70
N THR A 415 18.19 -7.95 6.69
CA THR A 415 19.66 -7.96 6.73
C THR A 415 20.29 -6.91 5.82
N GLY A 416 19.55 -6.37 4.86
CA GLY A 416 20.07 -5.41 3.88
C GLY A 416 21.05 -6.02 2.88
N ALA A 417 21.16 -7.35 2.83
CA ALA A 417 22.03 -8.09 1.93
C ALA A 417 21.21 -8.99 0.98
N HIS A 418 21.86 -9.61 0.00
CA HIS A 418 21.22 -10.62 -0.83
C HIS A 418 20.63 -11.75 0.03
N VAL A 419 19.40 -12.16 -0.31
CA VAL A 419 18.69 -13.23 0.40
C VAL A 419 19.49 -14.54 0.41
N GLU A 420 19.44 -15.32 1.48
CA GLU A 420 20.15 -16.60 1.55
C GLU A 420 19.34 -17.75 0.92
N GLU A 421 20.05 -18.72 0.32
CA GLU A 421 19.41 -19.96 -0.15
C GLU A 421 18.86 -20.76 1.03
N GLY A 422 17.65 -21.30 0.85
CA GLY A 422 16.88 -21.96 1.89
C GLY A 422 15.97 -21.03 2.69
N LEU A 423 16.01 -19.70 2.50
CA LEU A 423 15.08 -18.81 3.21
C LEU A 423 13.64 -19.01 2.73
N ALA A 424 12.71 -19.22 3.67
CA ALA A 424 11.28 -19.41 3.41
C ALA A 424 10.57 -18.06 3.16
N VAL A 425 10.89 -17.42 2.03
CA VAL A 425 10.38 -16.08 1.68
C VAL A 425 8.87 -16.01 1.52
N GLY A 426 8.21 -17.11 1.17
CA GLY A 426 6.75 -17.16 1.07
C GLY A 426 6.04 -17.02 2.41
N ILE A 427 6.56 -17.63 3.47
CA ILE A 427 6.02 -17.46 4.84
C ILE A 427 6.27 -16.02 5.32
N ILE A 428 7.45 -15.48 5.04
CA ILE A 428 7.78 -14.08 5.37
C ILE A 428 6.83 -13.11 4.66
N ALA A 429 6.53 -13.35 3.38
CA ALA A 429 5.57 -12.55 2.62
C ALA A 429 4.16 -12.62 3.20
N ALA A 430 3.69 -13.83 3.52
CA ALA A 430 2.38 -14.03 4.13
C ALA A 430 2.24 -13.30 5.48
N GLN A 431 3.27 -13.36 6.33
CA GLN A 431 3.30 -12.65 7.61
C GLN A 431 3.39 -11.13 7.44
N SER A 432 4.21 -10.66 6.49
CA SER A 432 4.42 -9.24 6.21
C SER A 432 3.16 -8.56 5.67
N ILE A 433 2.25 -9.31 5.03
CA ILE A 433 0.94 -8.83 4.58
C ILE A 433 -0.12 -9.00 5.69
N GLY A 434 -0.08 -10.14 6.38
CA GLY A 434 -1.10 -10.56 7.33
C GLY A 434 -1.04 -9.85 8.69
N GLU A 435 0.14 -9.64 9.27
CA GLU A 435 0.28 -8.96 10.58
C GLU A 435 -0.24 -7.52 10.52
N PRO A 436 0.15 -6.69 9.53
CA PRO A 436 -0.39 -5.35 9.41
C PRO A 436 -1.88 -5.33 9.04
N GLY A 437 -2.40 -6.43 8.49
CA GLY A 437 -3.84 -6.61 8.25
C GLY A 437 -4.68 -6.43 9.52
N THR A 438 -4.14 -6.80 10.69
CA THR A 438 -4.81 -6.58 11.99
C THR A 438 -4.80 -5.10 12.36
N GLN A 439 -3.76 -4.37 11.98
CA GLN A 439 -3.68 -2.92 12.20
C GLN A 439 -4.71 -2.18 11.33
N LEU A 440 -4.99 -2.69 10.13
CA LEU A 440 -6.00 -2.11 9.24
C LEU A 440 -7.40 -2.10 9.87
N THR A 441 -7.66 -3.08 10.74
CA THR A 441 -8.95 -3.22 11.41
C THR A 441 -8.97 -2.47 12.73
N MET A 442 -7.87 -2.49 13.49
CA MET A 442 -7.73 -1.79 14.77
C MET A 442 -7.68 -0.26 14.67
N ARG A 443 -7.05 0.33 13.64
CA ARG A 443 -6.97 1.81 13.51
C ARG A 443 -8.33 2.47 13.26
N THR A 444 -9.32 1.69 12.79
CA THR A 444 -10.73 2.12 12.73
C THR A 444 -11.24 2.54 14.10
N PHE A 445 -10.69 2.06 15.21
CA PHE A 445 -11.10 2.46 16.56
C PHE A 445 -10.81 3.93 16.88
N HIS A 446 -9.65 4.44 16.47
CA HIS A 446 -9.24 5.82 16.75
C HIS A 446 -9.95 6.83 15.86
N ILE A 447 -10.36 6.40 14.66
CA ILE A 447 -11.02 7.23 13.66
C ILE A 447 -12.55 7.07 13.76
N GLY A 448 -13.07 5.91 14.16
CA GLY A 448 -14.49 5.54 14.10
C GLY A 448 -15.42 6.32 15.02
N GLY A 449 -14.87 7.18 15.89
CA GLY A 449 -15.63 8.19 16.62
C GLY A 449 -15.87 9.46 15.79
N THR A 450 -14.89 9.91 15.01
CA THR A 450 -14.86 11.21 14.33
C THR A 450 -14.87 11.05 12.81
N ALA A 451 -15.87 11.62 12.14
CA ALA A 451 -15.94 11.55 10.69
C ALA A 451 -14.82 12.37 10.03
N HIS A 452 -14.13 11.76 9.05
CA HIS A 452 -13.15 12.43 8.21
C HIS A 452 -13.72 12.57 6.80
N ARG A 453 -13.81 13.81 6.31
CA ARG A 453 -14.16 14.14 4.93
C ARG A 453 -13.07 15.09 4.44
N ASP A 454 -12.36 14.67 3.38
CA ASP A 454 -11.46 15.57 2.68
C ASP A 454 -12.29 16.66 2.00
N VAL A 455 -11.84 17.91 2.12
CA VAL A 455 -12.51 19.04 1.46
C VAL A 455 -12.30 18.88 -0.05
N GLU A 456 -13.39 18.72 -0.79
CA GLU A 456 -13.33 18.66 -2.26
C GLU A 456 -12.84 20.01 -2.80
N GLN A 457 -11.76 19.97 -3.59
CA GLN A 457 -11.22 21.15 -4.25
C GLN A 457 -12.12 21.54 -5.42
N SER A 458 -12.40 22.84 -5.57
CA SER A 458 -13.24 23.42 -6.62
C SER A 458 -12.43 24.07 -7.74
N ASP A 459 -11.10 24.10 -7.63
CA ASP A 459 -10.22 24.81 -8.55
C ASP A 459 -8.84 24.16 -8.68
N ILE A 460 -8.21 24.31 -9.86
CA ILE A 460 -6.80 23.93 -10.11
C ILE A 460 -5.97 25.21 -10.18
N LYS A 461 -4.81 25.22 -9.48
CA LYS A 461 -3.85 26.33 -9.50
C LYS A 461 -2.50 25.87 -10.03
N SER A 462 -1.82 26.74 -10.80
CA SER A 462 -0.45 26.51 -11.26
C SER A 462 0.52 26.47 -10.08
N LYS A 463 1.52 25.59 -10.12
CA LYS A 463 2.61 25.58 -9.12
C LYS A 463 3.88 26.22 -9.63
N LYS A 464 4.04 26.29 -10.95
CA LYS A 464 5.17 26.93 -11.60
C LYS A 464 4.69 27.99 -12.55
N ALA A 465 5.53 29.00 -12.77
CA ALA A 465 5.32 29.93 -13.86
C ALA A 465 5.65 29.26 -15.19
N GLY A 466 4.86 29.51 -16.23
CA GLY A 466 5.05 28.91 -17.55
C GLY A 466 3.99 29.36 -18.54
N ARG A 467 4.17 28.96 -19.81
CA ARG A 467 3.19 29.22 -20.89
C ARG A 467 2.18 28.10 -20.97
N VAL A 468 0.90 28.43 -21.00
CA VAL A 468 -0.21 27.47 -21.08
C VAL A 468 -0.36 26.93 -22.50
N ARG A 469 -0.45 25.60 -22.66
CA ARG A 469 -0.84 24.94 -23.90
C ARG A 469 -2.01 24.00 -23.66
N PHE A 470 -3.01 24.06 -24.51
CA PHE A 470 -4.12 23.12 -24.44
C PHE A 470 -3.85 21.89 -25.28
N ALA A 471 -4.09 20.71 -24.70
CA ALA A 471 -4.03 19.43 -25.40
C ALA A 471 -5.40 18.76 -25.27
N ARG A 472 -6.04 18.46 -26.41
CA ARG A 472 -7.36 17.79 -26.46
C ARG A 472 -8.48 18.55 -25.72
N VAL A 473 -8.36 19.87 -25.56
CA VAL A 473 -9.39 20.72 -24.97
C VAL A 473 -10.25 21.30 -26.09
N ARG A 474 -11.56 21.02 -26.07
CA ARG A 474 -12.55 21.84 -26.79
C ARG A 474 -13.35 22.62 -25.77
N SER A 475 -13.44 23.93 -25.96
CA SER A 475 -14.22 24.81 -25.12
C SER A 475 -15.17 25.66 -25.96
N VAL A 476 -16.26 26.10 -25.34
CA VAL A 476 -17.24 27.00 -25.94
C VAL A 476 -17.50 28.15 -25.00
N VAL A 477 -17.76 29.33 -25.56
CA VAL A 477 -18.17 30.50 -24.79
C VAL A 477 -19.65 30.35 -24.45
N ASN A 478 -19.97 30.19 -23.17
CA ASN A 478 -21.36 30.13 -22.71
C ASN A 478 -22.01 31.53 -22.77
N ALA A 479 -23.34 31.61 -22.58
CA ALA A 479 -24.10 32.87 -22.62
C ALA A 479 -23.60 33.93 -21.62
N ASP A 480 -22.95 33.51 -20.53
CA ASP A 480 -22.33 34.37 -19.51
C ASP A 480 -20.92 34.88 -19.88
N GLY A 481 -20.41 34.54 -21.07
CA GLY A 481 -19.10 34.98 -21.57
C GLY A 481 -17.89 34.18 -21.05
N HIS A 482 -18.12 33.07 -20.36
CA HIS A 482 -17.08 32.19 -19.83
C HIS A 482 -16.72 31.05 -20.79
N ASN A 483 -15.44 30.69 -20.87
CA ASN A 483 -14.96 29.53 -21.63
C ASN A 483 -15.20 28.24 -20.83
N VAL A 484 -16.17 27.44 -21.26
CA VAL A 484 -16.53 26.18 -20.61
C VAL A 484 -15.99 25.01 -21.42
N VAL A 485 -15.31 24.07 -20.76
CA VAL A 485 -14.76 22.88 -21.41
C VAL A 485 -15.86 21.87 -21.71
N LEU A 486 -15.89 21.35 -22.94
CA LEU A 486 -16.82 20.31 -23.40
C LEU A 486 -16.18 18.91 -23.37
N THR A 487 -14.86 18.85 -23.59
CA THR A 487 -14.11 17.58 -23.63
C THR A 487 -13.88 16.99 -22.25
N ARG A 488 -14.10 15.68 -22.10
CA ARG A 488 -13.85 14.94 -20.85
C ARG A 488 -12.36 14.69 -20.55
N ASN A 489 -11.53 14.63 -21.59
CA ASN A 489 -10.09 14.31 -21.50
C ASN A 489 -9.20 15.49 -21.92
N GLY A 490 -9.64 16.72 -21.65
CA GLY A 490 -8.87 17.93 -21.93
C GLY A 490 -7.70 18.08 -20.96
N GLU A 491 -6.57 18.58 -21.43
CA GLU A 491 -5.35 18.76 -20.64
C GLU A 491 -4.79 20.18 -20.81
N ILE A 492 -4.33 20.77 -19.71
CA ILE A 492 -3.53 22.00 -19.68
C ILE A 492 -2.08 21.60 -19.42
N ILE A 493 -1.20 21.88 -20.36
CA ILE A 493 0.25 21.65 -20.24
C ILE A 493 0.91 23.00 -20.01
N LEU A 494 1.74 23.11 -18.98
CA LEU A 494 2.60 24.28 -18.76
C LEU A 494 3.95 24.03 -19.42
N LEU A 495 4.40 24.98 -20.24
CA LEU A 495 5.66 24.94 -20.96
C LEU A 495 6.67 25.95 -20.38
N ASP A 496 7.93 25.54 -20.36
CA ASP A 496 9.09 26.41 -20.11
C ASP A 496 9.31 27.35 -21.32
N PRO A 497 10.06 28.46 -21.22
CA PRO A 497 10.41 29.30 -22.38
C PRO A 497 11.19 28.56 -23.49
N LYS A 498 11.68 27.34 -23.22
CA LYS A 498 12.31 26.43 -24.18
C LYS A 498 11.36 25.36 -24.74
N GLU A 499 10.04 25.53 -24.57
CA GLU A 499 8.98 24.61 -25.02
C GLU A 499 9.05 23.18 -24.46
N ARG A 500 9.71 23.01 -23.31
CA ARG A 500 9.68 21.75 -22.57
C ARG A 500 8.48 21.70 -21.65
N GLU A 501 7.84 20.55 -21.56
CA GLU A 501 6.73 20.32 -20.63
C GLU A 501 7.22 20.39 -19.19
N LEU A 502 6.67 21.33 -18.41
CA LEU A 502 6.92 21.49 -16.99
C LEU A 502 5.92 20.71 -16.15
N GLU A 503 4.63 20.90 -16.45
CA GLU A 503 3.51 20.32 -15.70
C GLU A 503 2.33 20.05 -16.63
N LYS A 504 1.48 19.10 -16.22
CA LYS A 504 0.32 18.66 -16.99
C LYS A 504 -0.87 18.46 -16.05
N TYR A 505 -1.99 19.09 -16.38
CA TYR A 505 -3.23 19.07 -15.59
C TYR A 505 -4.39 18.55 -16.42
N THR A 506 -5.10 17.53 -15.93
CA THR A 506 -6.33 17.04 -16.56
C THR A 506 -7.52 17.88 -16.12
N ILE A 507 -8.32 18.36 -17.08
CA ILE A 507 -9.44 19.26 -16.85
C ILE A 507 -10.75 18.46 -16.84
N PRO A 508 -11.60 18.60 -15.80
CA PRO A 508 -12.90 17.96 -15.80
C PRO A 508 -13.86 18.63 -16.80
N ASN A 509 -14.77 17.83 -17.36
CA ASN A 509 -15.83 18.34 -18.23
C ASN A 509 -16.69 19.39 -17.48
N GLY A 510 -16.98 20.50 -18.15
CA GLY A 510 -17.75 21.61 -17.62
C GLY A 510 -16.98 22.53 -16.68
N ALA A 511 -15.66 22.37 -16.57
CA ALA A 511 -14.83 23.37 -15.91
C ALA A 511 -14.84 24.69 -16.71
N VAL A 512 -14.86 25.79 -15.96
CA VAL A 512 -14.66 27.14 -16.49
C VAL A 512 -13.16 27.41 -16.53
N LEU A 513 -12.63 27.68 -17.72
CA LEU A 513 -11.22 28.05 -17.91
C LEU A 513 -11.04 29.53 -17.54
N MET A 514 -10.08 29.77 -16.64
CA MET A 514 -9.70 31.13 -16.20
C MET A 514 -8.52 31.68 -17.01
N VAL A 515 -7.88 30.83 -17.83
CA VAL A 515 -6.71 31.14 -18.66
C VAL A 515 -6.98 30.81 -20.13
N LYS A 516 -6.26 31.45 -21.04
CA LYS A 516 -6.34 31.17 -22.48
C LYS A 516 -5.15 30.34 -22.96
N GLU A 517 -5.25 29.79 -24.17
CA GLU A 517 -4.12 29.13 -24.81
C GLU A 517 -3.00 30.17 -25.05
N ASP A 518 -1.76 29.77 -24.80
CA ASP A 518 -0.55 30.60 -24.83
C ASP A 518 -0.45 31.73 -23.78
N ASP A 519 -1.33 31.78 -22.78
CA ASP A 519 -1.17 32.71 -21.65
C ASP A 519 0.08 32.37 -20.82
N GLU A 520 0.78 33.40 -20.34
CA GLU A 520 1.78 33.26 -19.29
C GLU A 520 1.10 33.25 -17.92
N VAL A 521 1.28 32.17 -17.17
CA VAL A 521 0.76 32.04 -15.81
C VAL A 521 1.86 32.20 -14.77
N THR A 522 1.55 32.84 -13.65
CA THR A 522 2.43 32.91 -12.48
C THR A 522 2.15 31.75 -11.52
N GLU A 523 3.10 31.43 -10.64
CA GLU A 523 2.88 30.46 -9.55
C GLU A 523 1.67 30.86 -8.68
N GLY A 524 0.77 29.90 -8.43
CA GLY A 524 -0.44 30.06 -7.62
C GLY A 524 -1.67 30.59 -8.37
N GLN A 525 -1.59 30.83 -9.67
CA GLN A 525 -2.71 31.33 -10.48
C GLN A 525 -3.73 30.22 -10.78
N THR A 526 -5.01 30.51 -10.61
CA THR A 526 -6.09 29.55 -10.92
C THR A 526 -6.20 29.34 -12.43
N LEU A 527 -6.10 28.08 -12.87
CA LEU A 527 -6.20 27.68 -14.28
C LEU A 527 -7.65 27.39 -14.67
N CYS A 528 -8.40 26.68 -13.82
CA CYS A 528 -9.81 26.39 -14.05
C CYS A 528 -10.59 26.19 -12.74
N GLN A 529 -11.91 26.36 -12.80
CA GLN A 529 -12.84 26.19 -11.68
C GLN A 529 -14.05 25.35 -12.09
N TRP A 530 -14.62 24.59 -11.16
CA TRP A 530 -15.84 23.81 -11.39
C TRP A 530 -16.68 23.69 -10.12
N ASP A 531 -17.93 23.27 -10.29
CA ASP A 531 -18.81 22.93 -9.16
C ASP A 531 -18.40 21.57 -8.57
N PRO A 532 -17.95 21.51 -7.29
CA PRO A 532 -17.54 20.25 -6.68
C PRO A 532 -18.71 19.26 -6.54
N HIS A 533 -19.93 19.74 -6.37
CA HIS A 533 -21.09 18.91 -6.00
C HIS A 533 -21.93 18.44 -7.18
N ALA A 534 -21.67 18.95 -8.39
CA ALA A 534 -22.43 18.58 -9.59
C ALA A 534 -21.54 18.51 -10.83
N VAL A 535 -21.76 17.48 -11.65
CA VAL A 535 -21.19 17.40 -13.00
C VAL A 535 -22.24 17.91 -13.99
N PRO A 536 -22.01 19.03 -14.68
CA PRO A 536 -22.94 19.54 -15.67
C PRO A 536 -22.91 18.68 -16.94
N ILE A 537 -24.08 18.45 -17.53
CA ILE A 537 -24.28 17.90 -18.87
C ILE A 537 -24.52 19.10 -19.78
N LEU A 538 -23.58 19.37 -20.68
CA LEU A 538 -23.56 20.55 -21.53
C LEU A 538 -23.98 20.20 -22.96
N ALA A 539 -24.65 21.14 -23.63
CA ALA A 539 -24.92 21.03 -25.06
C ALA A 539 -23.69 21.43 -25.88
N GLU A 540 -23.21 20.56 -26.77
CA GLU A 540 -22.14 20.87 -27.73
C GLU A 540 -22.63 21.74 -28.90
N VAL A 541 -23.90 21.59 -29.26
CA VAL A 541 -24.55 22.32 -30.36
C VAL A 541 -25.76 23.10 -29.86
N GLY A 542 -26.00 24.27 -30.46
CA GLY A 542 -27.21 25.05 -30.22
C GLY A 542 -28.38 24.53 -31.05
N GLY A 543 -29.59 24.57 -30.49
CA GLY A 543 -30.78 24.08 -31.15
C GLY A 543 -32.01 24.09 -30.25
N LYS A 544 -33.07 23.40 -30.69
CA LYS A 544 -34.31 23.24 -29.94
C LYS A 544 -34.27 21.93 -29.15
N VAL A 545 -34.52 22.00 -27.84
CA VAL A 545 -34.56 20.85 -26.94
C VAL A 545 -35.84 20.04 -27.16
N ARG A 546 -35.72 18.71 -27.25
CA ARG A 546 -36.82 17.76 -27.20
C ARG A 546 -36.55 16.66 -26.17
N TYR A 547 -37.53 16.38 -25.32
CA TYR A 547 -37.48 15.25 -24.41
C TYR A 547 -37.79 13.93 -25.10
N GLU A 548 -36.98 12.91 -24.82
CA GLU A 548 -37.25 11.53 -25.21
C GLU A 548 -37.11 10.62 -23.99
N ASP A 549 -38.10 9.74 -23.79
CA ASP A 549 -38.23 8.86 -22.62
C ASP A 549 -38.21 9.56 -21.24
N LEU A 550 -38.41 10.88 -21.19
CA LEU A 550 -38.62 11.68 -19.97
C LEU A 550 -40.12 11.87 -19.71
N ILE A 551 -40.73 10.91 -19.03
CA ILE A 551 -42.15 10.88 -18.70
C ILE A 551 -42.34 11.12 -17.21
N GLU A 552 -43.16 12.11 -16.88
CA GLU A 552 -43.48 12.47 -15.50
C GLU A 552 -44.13 11.31 -14.75
N GLY A 553 -43.62 11.00 -13.55
CA GLY A 553 -44.05 9.89 -12.70
C GLY A 553 -43.50 8.51 -13.07
N ARG A 554 -42.90 8.33 -14.26
CA ARG A 554 -42.28 7.05 -14.68
C ARG A 554 -40.76 7.11 -14.76
N SER A 555 -40.20 8.14 -15.39
CA SER A 555 -38.75 8.32 -15.55
C SER A 555 -38.28 9.70 -15.09
N MET A 556 -39.18 10.65 -14.88
CA MET A 556 -38.89 11.96 -14.31
C MET A 556 -39.87 12.29 -13.18
N LYS A 557 -39.40 12.89 -12.11
CA LYS A 557 -40.22 13.44 -11.03
C LYS A 557 -40.02 14.95 -10.99
N SER A 558 -41.11 15.71 -11.07
CA SER A 558 -41.11 17.15 -10.85
C SER A 558 -41.50 17.43 -9.39
N GLU A 559 -40.60 18.05 -8.64
CA GLU A 559 -40.90 18.57 -7.30
C GLU A 559 -40.92 20.09 -7.41
N THR A 560 -42.01 20.71 -6.97
CA THR A 560 -42.09 22.17 -6.90
C THR A 560 -41.74 22.59 -5.49
N ASP A 561 -40.64 23.32 -5.36
CA ASP A 561 -40.22 23.86 -4.08
C ASP A 561 -41.17 24.96 -3.61
N PRO A 562 -41.23 25.26 -2.29
CA PRO A 562 -42.05 26.34 -1.74
C PRO A 562 -41.75 27.74 -2.32
N SER A 563 -40.60 27.90 -2.98
CA SER A 563 -40.15 29.10 -3.70
C SER A 563 -40.78 29.27 -5.09
N GLY A 564 -41.55 28.29 -5.57
CA GLY A 564 -42.15 28.27 -6.91
C GLY A 564 -41.22 27.76 -8.01
N HIS A 565 -40.01 27.29 -7.67
CA HIS A 565 -39.09 26.67 -8.62
C HIS A 565 -39.43 25.17 -8.78
N THR A 566 -39.62 24.71 -10.01
CA THR A 566 -39.91 23.30 -10.29
C THR A 566 -38.62 22.56 -10.63
N ARG A 567 -38.14 21.73 -9.71
CA ARG A 567 -36.98 20.87 -9.92
C ARG A 567 -37.42 19.56 -10.58
N ARG A 568 -36.84 19.23 -11.73
CA ARG A 568 -37.11 17.98 -12.46
C ARG A 568 -35.95 17.02 -12.23
N THR A 569 -36.22 15.88 -11.61
CA THR A 569 -35.18 14.88 -11.31
C THR A 569 -35.51 13.57 -12.01
N VAL A 570 -34.54 12.99 -12.72
CA VAL A 570 -34.67 11.67 -13.31
C VAL A 570 -34.75 10.62 -12.21
N ILE A 571 -35.78 9.78 -12.21
CA ILE A 571 -36.00 8.73 -11.22
C ILE A 571 -35.60 7.35 -11.78
N GLU A 572 -35.35 6.41 -10.87
CA GLU A 572 -35.13 5.01 -11.21
C GLU A 572 -36.36 4.48 -11.96
N HIS A 573 -36.15 3.98 -13.17
CA HIS A 573 -37.19 3.50 -14.06
C HIS A 573 -36.88 2.04 -14.42
N ARG A 574 -37.90 1.18 -14.33
CA ARG A 574 -37.80 -0.24 -14.72
C ARG A 574 -38.42 -0.42 -16.09
N GLY A 575 -37.65 -0.86 -17.11
CA GLY A 575 -38.17 -1.17 -18.44
C GLY A 575 -37.26 -0.73 -19.60
N GLU A 576 -37.85 -0.38 -20.75
CA GLU A 576 -37.18 0.01 -22.00
C GLU A 576 -36.97 1.53 -22.18
N LEU A 577 -37.31 2.34 -21.17
CA LEU A 577 -37.18 3.80 -21.19
C LEU A 577 -35.72 4.22 -21.01
N HIS A 578 -35.19 5.15 -21.81
CA HIS A 578 -33.85 5.71 -21.68
C HIS A 578 -33.91 7.25 -21.69
N PRO A 579 -34.03 7.89 -20.53
CA PRO A 579 -34.18 9.34 -20.44
C PRO A 579 -33.05 10.07 -21.17
N GLN A 580 -33.40 10.84 -22.20
CA GLN A 580 -32.44 11.61 -22.97
C GLN A 580 -33.03 12.93 -23.47
N ILE A 581 -32.14 13.89 -23.71
CA ILE A 581 -32.44 15.19 -24.28
C ILE A 581 -31.91 15.20 -25.70
N ILE A 582 -32.77 15.39 -26.69
CA ILE A 582 -32.38 15.60 -28.07
C ILE A 582 -32.29 17.09 -28.35
N VAL A 583 -31.28 17.51 -29.11
CA VAL A 583 -31.18 18.85 -29.69
C VAL A 583 -31.47 18.78 -31.18
N GLU A 584 -32.44 19.54 -31.64
CA GLU A 584 -32.90 19.57 -33.03
C GLU A 584 -32.63 20.92 -33.70
N ASP A 585 -32.40 20.90 -35.01
CA ASP A 585 -32.37 22.10 -35.84
C ASP A 585 -33.80 22.63 -36.11
N GLY A 586 -33.93 23.85 -36.63
CA GLY A 586 -35.20 24.49 -36.99
C GLY A 586 -36.06 23.71 -38.00
N ALA A 587 -35.48 22.72 -38.69
CA ALA A 587 -36.15 21.80 -39.62
C ALA A 587 -36.60 20.47 -38.98
N GLY A 588 -36.39 20.26 -37.66
CA GLY A 588 -36.73 19.02 -36.97
C GLY A 588 -35.76 17.87 -37.21
N LYS A 589 -34.55 18.17 -37.71
CA LYS A 589 -33.46 17.20 -37.83
C LYS A 589 -32.71 17.13 -36.51
N ILE A 590 -32.49 15.92 -36.00
CA ILE A 590 -31.70 15.66 -34.79
C ILE A 590 -30.24 16.07 -35.08
N LEU A 591 -29.72 17.01 -34.29
CA LEU A 591 -28.33 17.45 -34.33
C LEU A 591 -27.47 16.62 -33.37
N ASP A 592 -27.97 16.40 -32.15
CA ASP A 592 -27.25 15.65 -31.11
C ASP A 592 -28.21 15.11 -30.03
N TYR A 593 -27.74 14.16 -29.22
CA TYR A 593 -28.51 13.55 -28.12
C TYR A 593 -27.68 13.39 -26.85
N TYR A 594 -28.27 13.74 -25.70
CA TYR A 594 -27.63 13.75 -24.40
C TYR A 594 -28.37 12.85 -23.43
N TYR A 595 -27.73 11.76 -23.03
CA TYR A 595 -28.30 10.84 -22.04
C TYR A 595 -28.33 11.46 -20.64
N LEU A 596 -29.43 11.24 -19.94
CA LEU A 596 -29.58 11.65 -18.56
C LEU A 596 -29.50 10.44 -17.63
N PRO A 597 -28.47 10.36 -16.77
CA PRO A 597 -28.40 9.32 -15.77
C PRO A 597 -29.49 9.49 -14.70
N GLU A 598 -29.74 8.41 -13.96
CA GLU A 598 -30.60 8.46 -12.78
C GLU A 598 -30.13 9.56 -11.81
N ARG A 599 -31.08 10.24 -11.15
CA ARG A 599 -30.84 11.37 -10.24
C ARG A 599 -30.32 12.65 -10.89
N ALA A 600 -30.11 12.69 -12.21
CA ALA A 600 -29.81 13.94 -12.90
C ALA A 600 -30.96 14.94 -12.73
N SER A 601 -30.63 16.17 -12.36
CA SER A 601 -31.57 17.28 -12.29
C SER A 601 -31.59 18.00 -13.64
N VAL A 602 -32.73 17.98 -14.33
CA VAL A 602 -32.91 18.60 -15.64
C VAL A 602 -33.18 20.09 -15.46
N GLU A 603 -32.34 20.95 -16.06
CA GLU A 603 -32.47 22.42 -15.93
C GLU A 603 -33.22 23.05 -17.11
N VAL A 604 -33.17 22.44 -18.29
CA VAL A 604 -33.86 22.95 -19.48
C VAL A 604 -35.35 22.58 -19.50
N LEU A 605 -36.12 23.28 -20.34
CA LEU A 605 -37.52 22.99 -20.63
C LEU A 605 -37.63 22.29 -21.99
N ASP A 606 -38.63 21.42 -22.13
CA ASP A 606 -38.97 20.83 -23.43
C ASP A 606 -39.38 21.95 -24.41
N GLY A 607 -38.82 21.92 -25.62
CA GLY A 607 -39.01 22.94 -26.65
C GLY A 607 -38.21 24.23 -26.48
N ALA A 608 -37.36 24.35 -25.46
CA ALA A 608 -36.51 25.53 -25.25
C ALA A 608 -35.41 25.65 -26.32
N GLN A 609 -35.10 26.89 -26.71
CA GLN A 609 -33.97 27.19 -27.59
C GLN A 609 -32.71 27.39 -26.74
N ILE A 610 -31.65 26.63 -27.02
CA ILE A 610 -30.39 26.68 -26.27
C ILE A 610 -29.22 27.04 -27.19
N ALA A 611 -28.19 27.67 -26.60
CA ALA A 611 -26.92 27.88 -27.26
C ALA A 611 -25.93 26.75 -26.92
N ALA A 612 -24.92 26.54 -27.75
CA ALA A 612 -23.80 25.67 -27.42
C ALA A 612 -23.15 26.14 -26.09
N GLY A 613 -22.83 25.20 -25.20
CA GLY A 613 -22.32 25.45 -23.85
C GLY A 613 -23.39 25.60 -22.77
N SER A 614 -24.68 25.55 -23.11
CA SER A 614 -25.76 25.61 -22.12
C SER A 614 -25.82 24.33 -21.29
N VAL A 615 -26.10 24.47 -19.99
CA VAL A 615 -26.31 23.32 -19.09
C VAL A 615 -27.70 22.73 -19.35
N LEU A 616 -27.73 21.48 -19.82
CA LEU A 616 -28.95 20.71 -20.06
C LEU A 616 -29.48 20.11 -18.75
N ALA A 617 -28.57 19.50 -18.00
CA ALA A 617 -28.86 18.86 -16.73
C ALA A 617 -27.62 18.86 -15.83
N LYS A 618 -27.82 18.71 -14.53
CA LYS A 618 -26.76 18.54 -13.55
C LYS A 618 -26.88 17.18 -12.93
N ASN A 619 -25.85 16.35 -13.08
CA ASN A 619 -25.77 15.12 -12.32
C ASN A 619 -25.15 15.46 -10.96
N PRO A 620 -25.83 15.23 -9.82
CA PRO A 620 -25.17 15.36 -8.53
C PRO A 620 -23.94 14.45 -8.54
N ARG A 621 -22.78 15.05 -8.29
CA ARG A 621 -21.57 14.26 -8.10
C ARG A 621 -21.86 13.42 -6.87
N GLU A 622 -21.90 12.10 -7.04
CA GLU A 622 -21.72 11.25 -5.88
C GLU A 622 -20.32 11.61 -5.39
N SER A 623 -20.26 12.44 -4.34
CA SER A 623 -19.09 12.54 -3.50
C SER A 623 -18.66 11.11 -3.31
N ALA A 624 -17.49 10.75 -3.81
CA ALA A 624 -17.03 9.37 -3.83
C ALA A 624 -17.17 8.89 -2.40
N GLY A 625 -18.23 8.12 -2.12
CA GLY A 625 -18.80 8.05 -0.77
C GLY A 625 -17.68 7.62 0.14
N THR A 626 -17.22 8.55 0.99
CA THR A 626 -15.93 8.52 1.70
C THR A 626 -15.03 7.41 1.18
N GLN A 627 -14.53 7.52 -0.07
CA GLN A 627 -13.88 6.45 -0.86
C GLN A 627 -13.50 5.28 0.05
N ASP A 628 -14.36 4.25 0.16
CA ASP A 628 -14.48 3.45 1.39
C ASP A 628 -13.13 2.93 1.93
N ILE A 629 -12.41 3.77 2.69
CA ILE A 629 -11.19 3.42 3.43
C ILE A 629 -11.59 2.34 4.45
N THR A 630 -12.88 2.24 4.79
CA THR A 630 -13.44 1.23 5.70
C THR A 630 -13.65 -0.13 5.05
N GLY A 631 -13.52 -0.24 3.72
CA GLY A 631 -13.41 -1.50 3.01
C GLY A 631 -12.15 -2.30 3.41
N GLY A 632 -11.14 -1.61 3.97
CA GLY A 632 -9.95 -2.15 4.65
C GLY A 632 -9.57 -3.58 4.27
N LEU A 633 -9.60 -4.48 5.24
CA LEU A 633 -9.28 -5.89 5.06
C LEU A 633 -10.25 -6.67 4.13
N PRO A 634 -11.59 -6.45 4.17
CA PRO A 634 -12.50 -7.08 3.22
C PRO A 634 -12.15 -6.87 1.75
N ARG A 635 -11.71 -5.66 1.37
CA ARG A 635 -11.29 -5.34 -0.01
C ARG A 635 -10.02 -6.10 -0.38
N VAL A 636 -9.03 -6.14 0.50
CA VAL A 636 -7.80 -6.94 0.30
C VAL A 636 -8.14 -8.42 0.13
N THR A 637 -9.08 -8.92 0.94
CA THR A 637 -9.55 -10.31 0.83
C THR A 637 -10.29 -10.57 -0.49
N GLU A 638 -11.11 -9.63 -0.96
CA GLU A 638 -11.79 -9.74 -2.26
C GLU A 638 -10.80 -9.85 -3.42
N LEU A 639 -9.73 -9.04 -3.39
CA LEU A 639 -8.67 -9.01 -4.38
C LEU A 639 -7.85 -10.31 -4.39
N PHE A 640 -7.41 -10.79 -3.21
CA PHE A 640 -6.69 -12.08 -3.12
C PHE A 640 -7.56 -13.30 -3.42
N GLU A 641 -8.88 -13.22 -3.21
CA GLU A 641 -9.80 -14.27 -3.65
C GLU A 641 -10.19 -14.12 -5.13
N ALA A 642 -9.64 -13.13 -5.84
CA ALA A 642 -9.95 -12.79 -7.23
C ALA A 642 -11.46 -12.71 -7.53
N ARG A 643 -12.26 -12.25 -6.55
CA ARG A 643 -13.72 -12.22 -6.69
C ARG A 643 -14.13 -11.18 -7.72
N LYS A 644 -15.20 -11.48 -8.47
CA LYS A 644 -15.82 -10.48 -9.34
C LYS A 644 -16.51 -9.43 -8.47
N PRO A 645 -16.20 -8.13 -8.64
CA PRO A 645 -16.92 -7.07 -7.97
C PRO A 645 -18.43 -7.14 -8.26
N LYS A 646 -19.25 -6.65 -7.32
CA LYS A 646 -20.72 -6.65 -7.48
C LYS A 646 -21.17 -5.81 -8.68
N ASP A 647 -20.48 -4.70 -8.94
CA ASP A 647 -20.79 -3.80 -10.03
C ASP A 647 -19.57 -3.54 -10.94
N PRO A 648 -19.19 -4.50 -11.80
CA PRO A 648 -17.92 -4.47 -12.52
C PRO A 648 -17.91 -3.50 -13.71
N ALA A 649 -16.78 -2.88 -13.98
CA ALA A 649 -16.54 -2.21 -15.26
C ALA A 649 -16.47 -3.22 -16.40
N ILE A 650 -16.85 -2.78 -17.60
CA ILE A 650 -16.70 -3.53 -18.85
C ILE A 650 -15.54 -2.90 -19.59
N ILE A 651 -14.56 -3.72 -19.99
CA ILE A 651 -13.37 -3.30 -20.73
C ILE A 651 -13.52 -3.56 -22.22
N ALA A 652 -12.83 -2.76 -23.04
CA ALA A 652 -12.66 -3.03 -24.46
C ALA A 652 -11.81 -4.30 -24.64
N GLU A 653 -12.22 -5.23 -25.51
CA GLU A 653 -11.45 -6.46 -25.77
C GLU A 653 -10.41 -6.29 -26.88
N ILE A 654 -10.59 -5.29 -27.74
CA ILE A 654 -9.68 -4.96 -28.85
C ILE A 654 -9.43 -3.46 -28.90
N ASP A 655 -8.32 -3.07 -29.54
CA ASP A 655 -8.05 -1.68 -29.90
C ASP A 655 -8.98 -1.28 -31.06
N GLY A 656 -9.57 -0.08 -31.02
CA GLY A 656 -10.46 0.34 -32.09
C GLY A 656 -11.25 1.61 -31.83
N GLU A 657 -12.13 1.94 -32.77
CA GLU A 657 -13.09 3.04 -32.63
C GLU A 657 -14.41 2.53 -32.06
N VAL A 658 -14.95 3.27 -31.09
CA VAL A 658 -16.20 2.91 -30.42
C VAL A 658 -17.42 3.32 -31.27
N GLU A 659 -18.33 2.40 -31.53
CA GLU A 659 -19.69 2.68 -32.03
C GLU A 659 -20.72 2.23 -31.00
N ILE A 660 -21.60 3.14 -30.57
CA ILE A 660 -22.71 2.81 -29.69
C ILE A 660 -23.95 2.54 -30.55
N LEU A 661 -24.37 1.28 -30.64
CA LEU A 661 -25.53 0.90 -31.45
C LEU A 661 -26.84 1.43 -30.86
N GLN A 662 -27.71 1.92 -31.74
CA GLN A 662 -29.07 2.33 -31.40
C GLN A 662 -30.00 1.14 -31.14
N GLU A 663 -29.73 -0.01 -31.78
CA GLU A 663 -30.51 -1.23 -31.60
C GLU A 663 -30.21 -1.90 -30.24
N LYS A 664 -31.26 -2.05 -29.43
CA LYS A 664 -31.18 -2.64 -28.09
C LYS A 664 -31.30 -4.16 -28.19
N LYS A 665 -30.30 -4.90 -27.73
CA LYS A 665 -30.43 -6.36 -27.49
C LYS A 665 -30.97 -6.60 -26.08
N ARG A 666 -32.22 -7.05 -25.96
CA ARG A 666 -32.89 -7.41 -24.67
C ARG A 666 -32.86 -6.29 -23.61
N GLY A 667 -33.08 -5.04 -24.01
CA GLY A 667 -33.10 -3.89 -23.10
C GLY A 667 -31.73 -3.50 -22.50
N LYS A 668 -30.64 -4.05 -23.04
CA LYS A 668 -29.26 -3.65 -22.73
C LYS A 668 -28.64 -2.94 -23.94
N ARG A 669 -27.75 -2.00 -23.67
CA ARG A 669 -27.02 -1.26 -24.70
C ARG A 669 -25.90 -2.14 -25.25
N VAL A 670 -25.55 -1.96 -26.52
CA VAL A 670 -24.45 -2.64 -27.16
C VAL A 670 -23.45 -1.58 -27.62
N ILE A 671 -22.21 -1.73 -27.18
CA ILE A 671 -21.08 -0.94 -27.66
C ILE A 671 -20.27 -1.87 -28.55
N VAL A 672 -20.07 -1.49 -29.81
CA VAL A 672 -19.20 -2.19 -30.74
C VAL A 672 -17.88 -1.45 -30.76
N VAL A 673 -16.77 -2.19 -30.69
CA VAL A 673 -15.45 -1.64 -30.96
C VAL A 673 -15.01 -2.17 -32.31
N HIS A 674 -14.71 -1.28 -33.25
CA HIS A 674 -14.24 -1.60 -34.59
C HIS A 674 -12.72 -1.58 -34.62
N GLY A 675 -12.12 -2.76 -34.77
CA GLY A 675 -10.67 -2.89 -34.89
C GLY A 675 -10.15 -2.39 -36.24
N PRO A 676 -8.88 -1.94 -36.30
CA PRO A 676 -8.25 -1.52 -37.56
C PRO A 676 -8.18 -2.64 -38.60
N ASP A 677 -8.22 -3.91 -38.16
CA ASP A 677 -8.20 -5.11 -39.01
C ASP A 677 -9.59 -5.52 -39.51
N GLY A 678 -10.65 -4.73 -39.25
CA GLY A 678 -12.03 -5.03 -39.61
C GLY A 678 -12.70 -6.08 -38.70
N THR A 679 -12.16 -6.29 -37.50
CA THR A 679 -12.74 -7.17 -36.48
C THR A 679 -13.65 -6.34 -35.57
N ASP A 680 -14.91 -6.74 -35.43
CA ASP A 680 -15.89 -6.04 -34.60
C ASP A 680 -16.21 -6.86 -33.35
N VAL A 681 -16.08 -6.26 -32.17
CA VAL A 681 -16.43 -6.90 -30.89
C VAL A 681 -17.59 -6.17 -30.22
N GLU A 682 -18.67 -6.91 -29.95
CA GLU A 682 -19.85 -6.39 -29.27
C GLU A 682 -19.74 -6.53 -27.74
N HIS A 683 -19.91 -5.42 -27.02
CA HIS A 683 -19.94 -5.34 -25.56
C HIS A 683 -21.33 -4.97 -25.05
N VAL A 684 -21.94 -5.85 -24.25
CA VAL A 684 -23.29 -5.62 -23.71
C VAL A 684 -23.22 -4.87 -22.38
N VAL A 685 -23.74 -3.64 -22.36
CA VAL A 685 -23.70 -2.73 -21.20
C VAL A 685 -25.08 -2.58 -20.56
N PRO A 686 -25.22 -2.74 -19.23
CA PRO A 686 -26.45 -2.43 -18.51
C PRO A 686 -26.90 -0.96 -18.68
N HIS A 687 -28.21 -0.71 -18.67
CA HIS A 687 -28.78 0.63 -18.91
C HIS A 687 -28.46 1.63 -17.79
N ASN A 688 -28.31 1.15 -16.55
CA ASN A 688 -28.08 1.98 -15.37
C ASN A 688 -26.63 2.45 -15.21
N LYS A 689 -25.70 2.01 -16.06
CA LYS A 689 -24.28 2.36 -15.92
C LYS A 689 -23.88 3.60 -16.72
N GLN A 690 -23.01 4.42 -16.13
CA GLN A 690 -22.43 5.59 -16.80
C GLN A 690 -21.32 5.16 -17.77
N LEU A 691 -21.46 5.56 -19.03
CA LEU A 691 -20.46 5.34 -20.07
C LEU A 691 -19.31 6.34 -19.91
N MET A 692 -18.09 5.83 -20.06
CA MET A 692 -16.86 6.63 -20.07
C MET A 692 -16.52 7.13 -21.48
N VAL A 693 -16.98 6.41 -22.50
CA VAL A 693 -16.67 6.63 -23.92
C VAL A 693 -17.88 7.12 -24.70
N HIS A 694 -17.63 7.86 -25.77
CA HIS A 694 -18.61 8.29 -26.78
C HIS A 694 -18.38 7.58 -28.12
N SER A 695 -19.39 7.61 -28.99
CA SER A 695 -19.23 7.10 -30.36
C SER A 695 -18.17 7.91 -31.11
N GLY A 696 -17.21 7.22 -31.74
CA GLY A 696 -16.06 7.79 -32.43
C GLY A 696 -14.82 7.98 -31.56
N ASP A 697 -14.87 7.66 -30.26
CA ASP A 697 -13.68 7.69 -29.41
C ASP A 697 -12.76 6.50 -29.74
N PRO A 698 -11.44 6.73 -29.90
CA PRO A 698 -10.47 5.65 -29.98
C PRO A 698 -10.26 5.06 -28.58
N VAL A 699 -10.35 3.73 -28.46
CA VAL A 699 -10.10 2.99 -27.23
C VAL A 699 -9.00 1.97 -27.42
N THR A 700 -8.28 1.71 -26.33
CA THR A 700 -7.28 0.63 -26.28
C THR A 700 -7.83 -0.61 -25.57
N ALA A 701 -7.34 -1.79 -25.95
CA ALA A 701 -7.69 -3.06 -25.35
C ALA A 701 -7.36 -3.03 -23.84
N GLY A 702 -8.38 -3.32 -23.02
CA GLY A 702 -8.31 -3.23 -21.56
C GLY A 702 -8.83 -1.91 -20.98
N GLU A 703 -9.11 -0.90 -21.80
CA GLU A 703 -9.67 0.37 -21.35
C GLU A 703 -11.13 0.22 -20.91
N ALA A 704 -11.51 0.89 -19.80
CA ALA A 704 -12.85 0.78 -19.25
C ALA A 704 -13.86 1.59 -20.06
N LEU A 705 -14.78 0.90 -20.75
CA LEU A 705 -15.90 1.51 -21.48
C LEU A 705 -16.94 2.12 -20.53
N VAL A 706 -17.03 1.56 -19.33
CA VAL A 706 -18.07 1.85 -18.33
C VAL A 706 -17.43 2.06 -16.97
N ARG A 707 -17.96 3.02 -16.20
CA ARG A 707 -17.48 3.28 -14.84
C ARG A 707 -17.68 2.07 -13.93
N GLY A 708 -16.65 1.70 -13.17
CA GLY A 708 -16.70 0.66 -12.15
C GLY A 708 -15.31 0.07 -11.84
N PRO A 709 -15.19 -0.76 -10.79
CA PRO A 709 -13.99 -1.56 -10.53
C PRO A 709 -13.74 -2.58 -11.64
N LEU A 710 -12.49 -2.71 -12.06
CA LEU A 710 -12.08 -3.69 -13.06
C LEU A 710 -12.12 -5.11 -12.49
N VAL A 711 -12.41 -6.07 -13.37
CA VAL A 711 -12.43 -7.49 -13.03
C VAL A 711 -11.07 -8.11 -13.37
N PRO A 712 -10.32 -8.66 -12.40
CA PRO A 712 -9.01 -9.26 -12.65
C PRO A 712 -8.99 -10.34 -13.74
N HIS A 713 -10.07 -11.14 -13.84
CA HIS A 713 -10.19 -12.20 -14.85
C HIS A 713 -10.33 -11.65 -16.28
N ASP A 714 -10.99 -10.51 -16.45
CA ASP A 714 -11.15 -9.89 -17.76
C ASP A 714 -9.84 -9.21 -18.19
N ILE A 715 -9.13 -8.59 -17.23
CA ILE A 715 -7.76 -8.08 -17.47
C ILE A 715 -6.82 -9.22 -17.93
N LEU A 716 -6.92 -10.42 -17.33
CA LEU A 716 -6.06 -11.55 -17.71
C LEU A 716 -6.31 -11.98 -19.15
N ARG A 717 -7.59 -12.01 -19.53
CA ARG A 717 -8.02 -12.45 -20.87
C ARG A 717 -7.59 -11.47 -21.95
N VAL A 718 -7.67 -10.16 -21.67
CA VAL A 718 -7.45 -9.10 -22.67
C VAL A 718 -6.02 -8.59 -22.66
N SER A 719 -5.50 -8.23 -21.48
CA SER A 719 -4.23 -7.51 -21.33
C SER A 719 -3.07 -8.41 -20.84
N GLY A 720 -3.33 -9.67 -20.51
CA GLY A 720 -2.32 -10.67 -20.14
C GLY A 720 -1.88 -10.64 -18.66
N GLU A 721 -0.92 -11.53 -18.32
CA GLU A 721 -0.48 -11.77 -16.94
C GLU A 721 0.12 -10.52 -16.27
N GLU A 722 0.92 -9.74 -17.01
CA GLU A 722 1.62 -8.57 -16.48
C GLU A 722 0.64 -7.46 -16.05
N ALA A 723 -0.39 -7.20 -16.87
CA ALA A 723 -1.39 -6.18 -16.58
C ALA A 723 -2.23 -6.52 -15.35
N VAL A 724 -2.68 -7.78 -15.21
CA VAL A 724 -3.43 -8.25 -14.03
C VAL A 724 -2.61 -8.08 -12.77
N HIS A 725 -1.32 -8.43 -12.85
CA HIS A 725 -0.47 -8.30 -11.71
C HIS A 725 -0.27 -6.85 -11.30
N GLN A 726 0.06 -5.96 -12.25
CA GLN A 726 0.24 -4.55 -11.95
C GLN A 726 -1.04 -3.98 -11.31
N TYR A 727 -2.21 -4.38 -11.83
CA TYR A 727 -3.50 -4.02 -11.24
C TYR A 727 -3.66 -4.52 -9.81
N LEU A 728 -3.48 -5.83 -9.56
CA LEU A 728 -3.65 -6.41 -8.22
C LEU A 728 -2.66 -5.82 -7.21
N LEU A 729 -1.39 -5.70 -7.61
CA LEU A 729 -0.35 -5.11 -6.77
C LEU A 729 -0.70 -3.66 -6.41
N HIS A 730 -1.08 -2.85 -7.39
CA HIS A 730 -1.45 -1.45 -7.19
C HIS A 730 -2.67 -1.32 -6.26
N GLU A 731 -3.75 -2.06 -6.54
CA GLU A 731 -4.98 -2.02 -5.73
C GLU A 731 -4.73 -2.46 -4.28
N ILE A 732 -3.98 -3.54 -4.08
CA ILE A 732 -3.67 -4.04 -2.72
C ILE A 732 -2.78 -3.03 -1.99
N GLN A 733 -1.71 -2.53 -2.64
CA GLN A 733 -0.82 -1.53 -2.05
C GLN A 733 -1.56 -0.25 -1.69
N ASN A 734 -2.48 0.22 -2.54
CA ASN A 734 -3.28 1.41 -2.28
C ASN A 734 -4.08 1.28 -0.97
N VAL A 735 -4.62 0.09 -0.67
CA VAL A 735 -5.34 -0.15 0.59
C VAL A 735 -4.41 -0.06 1.80
N TYR A 736 -3.23 -0.67 1.75
CA TYR A 736 -2.25 -0.58 2.84
C TYR A 736 -1.69 0.85 3.02
N ARG A 737 -1.34 1.52 1.92
CA ARG A 737 -0.82 2.90 1.92
C ARG A 737 -1.84 3.93 2.35
N ALA A 738 -3.11 3.78 1.97
CA ALA A 738 -4.20 4.63 2.47
C ALA A 738 -4.28 4.61 4.00
N GLN A 739 -3.83 3.53 4.63
CA GLN A 739 -3.78 3.39 6.08
C GLN A 739 -2.39 3.63 6.70
N ARG A 740 -1.44 4.15 5.90
CA ARG A 740 -0.04 4.43 6.29
C ARG A 740 0.66 3.18 6.84
N VAL A 741 0.49 2.07 6.15
CA VAL A 741 1.21 0.83 6.39
C VAL A 741 2.08 0.57 5.16
N ASP A 742 3.39 0.58 5.36
CA ASP A 742 4.37 0.38 4.29
C ASP A 742 4.72 -1.11 4.18
N ILE A 743 4.47 -1.70 3.02
CA ILE A 743 4.83 -3.09 2.67
C ILE A 743 5.62 -3.04 1.37
N ASP A 744 6.69 -3.81 1.26
CA ASP A 744 7.43 -3.95 0.01
C ASP A 744 6.63 -4.77 -1.02
N ASP A 745 6.62 -4.29 -2.27
CA ASP A 745 5.93 -4.91 -3.39
C ASP A 745 6.29 -6.41 -3.56
N LYS A 746 7.51 -6.83 -3.18
CA LYS A 746 7.98 -8.21 -3.38
C LYS A 746 7.11 -9.24 -2.67
N HIS A 747 6.54 -8.87 -1.53
CA HIS A 747 5.69 -9.78 -0.74
C HIS A 747 4.37 -10.04 -1.45
N ILE A 748 3.74 -8.99 -1.99
CA ILE A 748 2.48 -9.11 -2.72
C ILE A 748 2.72 -9.82 -4.07
N GLU A 749 3.84 -9.51 -4.74
CA GLU A 749 4.27 -10.18 -5.97
C GLU A 749 4.38 -11.70 -5.80
N ILE A 750 4.92 -12.19 -4.68
CA ILE A 750 5.00 -13.62 -4.37
C ILE A 750 3.61 -14.25 -4.32
N VAL A 751 2.66 -13.60 -3.64
CA VAL A 751 1.29 -14.11 -3.53
C VAL A 751 0.60 -14.13 -4.89
N VAL A 752 0.67 -13.03 -5.65
CA VAL A 752 0.03 -12.94 -6.97
C VAL A 752 0.67 -13.92 -7.96
N ALA A 753 1.98 -14.16 -7.88
CA ALA A 753 2.64 -15.19 -8.67
C ALA A 753 2.07 -16.59 -8.38
N GLN A 754 1.75 -16.91 -7.11
CA GLN A 754 1.08 -18.17 -6.79
C GLN A 754 -0.38 -18.22 -7.28
N MET A 755 -1.09 -17.09 -7.34
CA MET A 755 -2.46 -17.02 -7.90
C MET A 755 -2.53 -17.31 -9.40
N LEU A 756 -1.44 -17.01 -10.15
CA LEU A 756 -1.30 -17.23 -11.59
C LEU A 756 -0.51 -18.51 -11.95
N ARG A 757 -0.25 -19.37 -10.97
CA ARG A 757 0.63 -20.54 -11.12
C ARG A 757 0.01 -21.69 -11.92
N LYS A 758 -1.31 -21.73 -12.07
CA LYS A 758 -2.01 -22.84 -12.73
C LYS A 758 -2.39 -22.52 -14.17
N ILE A 759 -2.26 -23.52 -15.05
CA ILE A 759 -2.66 -23.48 -16.46
C ILE A 759 -3.81 -24.44 -16.68
N ARG A 760 -4.82 -24.02 -17.45
CA ARG A 760 -5.83 -24.91 -17.99
C ARG A 760 -5.42 -25.36 -19.39
N VAL A 761 -5.37 -26.66 -19.62
CA VAL A 761 -5.05 -27.23 -20.94
C VAL A 761 -6.24 -27.00 -21.88
N ASP A 762 -6.02 -26.30 -22.99
CA ASP A 762 -7.05 -26.02 -23.98
C ASP A 762 -6.98 -27.04 -25.14
N ASP A 763 -5.76 -27.31 -25.64
CA ASP A 763 -5.48 -28.40 -26.60
C ASP A 763 -4.37 -29.30 -26.05
N VAL A 764 -4.57 -30.61 -26.12
CA VAL A 764 -3.63 -31.61 -25.60
C VAL A 764 -2.52 -31.95 -26.59
N GLY A 765 -2.70 -31.63 -27.87
CA GLY A 765 -1.73 -31.99 -28.91
C GLY A 765 -1.46 -33.50 -28.92
N ASP A 766 -0.19 -33.88 -28.92
CA ASP A 766 0.28 -35.28 -28.84
C ASP A 766 0.81 -35.64 -27.43
N THR A 767 0.33 -34.95 -26.37
CA THR A 767 0.68 -35.23 -24.96
C THR A 767 -0.34 -36.13 -24.27
N ASP A 768 0.04 -36.73 -23.14
CA ASP A 768 -0.84 -37.54 -22.29
C ASP A 768 -1.80 -36.71 -21.40
N LEU A 769 -1.94 -35.41 -21.66
CA LEU A 769 -2.80 -34.53 -20.88
C LEU A 769 -4.27 -34.69 -21.25
N LEU A 770 -5.16 -34.30 -20.33
CA LEU A 770 -6.60 -34.27 -20.57
C LEU A 770 -7.06 -32.84 -20.88
N PRO A 771 -7.96 -32.63 -21.86
CA PRO A 771 -8.46 -31.31 -22.17
C PRO A 771 -9.27 -30.75 -20.99
N GLY A 772 -9.03 -29.49 -20.64
CA GLY A 772 -9.67 -28.79 -19.53
C GLY A 772 -9.09 -29.08 -18.14
N ILE A 773 -8.09 -29.95 -18.01
CA ILE A 773 -7.41 -30.17 -16.72
C ILE A 773 -6.63 -28.92 -16.31
N VAL A 774 -6.58 -28.66 -15.00
CA VAL A 774 -5.78 -27.59 -14.40
C VAL A 774 -4.53 -28.19 -13.80
N ILE A 775 -3.36 -27.81 -14.31
CA ILE A 775 -2.04 -28.31 -13.90
C ILE A 775 -1.12 -27.15 -13.53
N ASP A 776 -0.04 -27.43 -12.82
CA ASP A 776 1.01 -26.45 -12.55
C ASP A 776 1.69 -25.96 -13.85
N LYS A 777 1.96 -24.66 -13.94
CA LYS A 777 2.61 -24.02 -15.08
C LYS A 777 3.98 -24.62 -15.39
N PHE A 778 4.75 -24.98 -14.38
CA PHE A 778 6.09 -25.55 -14.59
C PHE A 778 6.02 -27.00 -15.02
N ASP A 779 5.10 -27.80 -14.46
CA ASP A 779 4.88 -29.18 -14.92
C ASP A 779 4.38 -29.22 -16.36
N PHE A 780 3.44 -28.32 -16.72
CA PHE A 780 2.95 -28.20 -18.11
C PHE A 780 4.08 -27.88 -19.09
N ARG A 781 4.95 -26.93 -18.74
CA ARG A 781 6.14 -26.59 -19.55
C ARG A 781 7.10 -27.76 -19.64
N ARG A 782 7.34 -28.49 -18.55
CA ARG A 782 8.23 -29.66 -18.53
C ARG A 782 7.74 -30.74 -19.48
N ILE A 783 6.45 -31.07 -19.45
CA ILE A 783 5.83 -32.05 -20.36
C ILE A 783 5.99 -31.62 -21.81
N ASN A 784 5.71 -30.36 -22.13
CA ASN A 784 5.88 -29.84 -23.49
C ASN A 784 7.35 -29.81 -23.94
N THR A 785 8.28 -29.54 -23.03
CA THR A 785 9.72 -29.52 -23.34
C THR A 785 10.22 -30.95 -23.60
N GLN A 786 9.79 -31.93 -22.78
CA GLN A 786 10.09 -33.34 -23.01
C GLN A 786 9.55 -33.83 -24.36
N LEU A 787 8.38 -33.34 -24.77
CA LEU A 787 7.81 -33.67 -26.08
C LEU A 787 8.65 -33.14 -27.25
N GLN A 788 9.41 -32.05 -27.07
CA GLN A 788 10.28 -31.51 -28.14
C GLN A 788 11.45 -32.43 -28.48
N ASP A 789 11.90 -33.23 -27.52
CA ASP A 789 12.95 -34.24 -27.70
C ASP A 789 12.39 -35.56 -28.25
N CYS A 790 11.07 -35.65 -28.40
CA CYS A 790 10.37 -36.80 -28.96
C CYS A 790 9.93 -36.54 -30.41
N VAL A 791 9.72 -37.63 -31.13
CA VAL A 791 9.22 -37.66 -32.50
C VAL A 791 8.02 -38.62 -32.57
N LYS A 792 7.06 -38.28 -33.43
CA LYS A 792 5.86 -39.08 -33.65
C LYS A 792 6.06 -39.97 -34.86
N VAL A 793 5.96 -41.28 -34.67
CA VAL A 793 6.03 -42.27 -35.74
C VAL A 793 4.85 -42.09 -36.69
N THR A 794 5.14 -42.04 -37.99
CA THR A 794 4.14 -41.92 -39.07
C THR A 794 4.10 -43.16 -39.96
N ASP A 795 5.25 -43.81 -40.13
CA ASP A 795 5.33 -45.11 -40.77
C ASP A 795 6.35 -45.95 -39.98
N PRO A 796 5.90 -47.04 -39.33
CA PRO A 796 6.76 -47.87 -38.50
C PRO A 796 7.77 -48.73 -39.30
N GLY A 797 7.63 -48.85 -40.62
CA GLY A 797 8.56 -49.66 -41.44
C GLY A 797 8.67 -51.11 -40.94
N ASP A 798 9.90 -51.61 -40.80
CA ASP A 798 10.19 -52.95 -40.27
C ASP A 798 10.49 -52.97 -38.74
N THR A 799 10.15 -51.91 -38.00
CA THR A 799 10.41 -51.81 -36.56
C THR A 799 9.27 -52.33 -35.68
N GLU A 800 9.52 -52.45 -34.38
CA GLU A 800 8.49 -52.81 -33.38
C GLU A 800 7.55 -51.64 -33.01
N PHE A 801 7.77 -50.43 -33.53
CA PHE A 801 6.94 -49.25 -33.22
C PHE A 801 5.58 -49.30 -33.93
N GLN A 802 4.59 -48.60 -33.40
CA GLN A 802 3.27 -48.44 -34.01
C GLN A 802 3.08 -47.04 -34.59
N ASP A 803 2.21 -46.92 -35.59
CA ASP A 803 1.80 -45.62 -36.14
C ASP A 803 1.17 -44.76 -35.03
N GLY A 804 1.70 -43.55 -34.84
CA GLY A 804 1.29 -42.62 -33.81
C GLY A 804 2.08 -42.69 -32.49
N ASP A 805 3.02 -43.63 -32.33
CA ASP A 805 3.86 -43.70 -31.13
C ASP A 805 4.76 -42.46 -31.00
N VAL A 806 4.87 -41.94 -29.79
CA VAL A 806 5.74 -40.81 -29.44
C VAL A 806 6.98 -41.34 -28.73
N VAL A 807 8.14 -41.26 -29.38
CA VAL A 807 9.39 -41.87 -28.92
C VAL A 807 10.53 -40.86 -28.96
N ALA A 808 11.52 -41.00 -28.08
CA ALA A 808 12.69 -40.12 -28.07
C ALA A 808 13.48 -40.22 -29.39
N ILE A 809 13.96 -39.08 -29.91
CA ILE A 809 14.67 -39.04 -31.19
C ILE A 809 15.93 -39.92 -31.19
N SER A 810 16.66 -39.97 -30.08
CA SER A 810 17.84 -40.82 -29.91
C SER A 810 17.53 -42.30 -30.07
N THR A 811 16.37 -42.74 -29.57
CA THR A 811 15.95 -44.13 -29.65
C THR A 811 15.56 -44.50 -31.08
N ILE A 812 14.90 -43.60 -31.82
CA ILE A 812 14.58 -43.84 -33.23
C ILE A 812 15.86 -43.88 -34.08
N GLU A 813 16.82 -42.99 -33.83
CA GLU A 813 18.10 -42.99 -34.55
C GLU A 813 18.90 -44.29 -34.32
N GLU A 814 18.94 -44.78 -33.08
CA GLU A 814 19.59 -46.06 -32.75
C GLU A 814 18.91 -47.26 -33.43
N VAL A 815 17.57 -47.31 -33.39
CA VAL A 815 16.79 -48.41 -34.00
C VAL A 815 16.86 -48.36 -35.51
N ASN A 816 16.79 -47.18 -36.13
CA ASN A 816 16.93 -47.03 -37.58
C ASN A 816 18.33 -47.43 -38.04
N ALA A 817 19.39 -47.08 -37.31
CA ALA A 817 20.74 -47.51 -37.64
C ALA A 817 20.91 -49.04 -37.57
N ALA A 818 20.24 -49.71 -36.62
CA ALA A 818 20.25 -51.16 -36.50
C ALA A 818 19.49 -51.83 -37.66
N ILE A 819 18.30 -51.33 -38.00
CA ILE A 819 17.46 -51.85 -39.09
C ILE A 819 18.10 -51.63 -40.46
N GLU A 820 18.74 -50.48 -40.67
CA GLU A 820 19.50 -50.20 -41.89
C GLU A 820 20.72 -51.13 -42.02
N ALA A 821 21.38 -51.49 -40.91
CA ALA A 821 22.47 -52.46 -40.90
C ALA A 821 21.98 -53.89 -41.24
N GLU A 822 20.73 -54.22 -40.89
CA GLU A 822 20.06 -55.48 -41.24
C GLU A 822 19.41 -55.46 -42.64
N GLY A 823 19.39 -54.30 -43.31
CA GLY A 823 18.85 -54.10 -44.66
C GLY A 823 17.33 -53.89 -44.73
N GLY A 824 16.70 -53.58 -43.59
CA GLY A 824 15.27 -53.26 -43.49
C GLY A 824 14.95 -51.79 -43.78
N THR A 825 13.65 -51.47 -43.78
CA THR A 825 13.15 -50.10 -43.99
C THR A 825 13.10 -49.30 -42.68
N PRO A 826 13.76 -48.11 -42.62
CA PRO A 826 13.78 -47.29 -41.42
C PRO A 826 12.43 -46.59 -41.17
N VAL A 827 12.17 -46.25 -39.92
CA VAL A 827 10.97 -45.52 -39.47
C VAL A 827 10.95 -44.10 -39.99
N SER A 828 9.79 -43.67 -40.51
CA SER A 828 9.49 -42.28 -40.82
C SER A 828 8.75 -41.61 -39.66
N PHE A 829 9.18 -40.40 -39.29
CA PHE A 829 8.63 -39.65 -38.16
C PHE A 829 8.36 -38.18 -38.48
N THR A 830 7.48 -37.56 -37.69
CA THR A 830 7.14 -36.13 -37.73
C THR A 830 7.30 -35.48 -36.36
N LYS A 831 7.36 -34.14 -36.32
CA LYS A 831 7.43 -33.42 -35.04
C LYS A 831 6.06 -33.47 -34.32
N PRO A 832 6.02 -33.87 -33.04
CA PRO A 832 4.79 -33.90 -32.27
C PRO A 832 4.28 -32.48 -31.99
N ARG A 833 2.96 -32.33 -31.88
CA ARG A 833 2.30 -31.07 -31.56
C ARG A 833 2.28 -30.88 -30.03
N PRO A 834 2.84 -29.77 -29.51
CA PRO A 834 2.81 -29.50 -28.08
C PRO A 834 1.40 -29.16 -27.60
N ALA A 835 1.12 -29.40 -26.32
CA ALA A 835 -0.12 -28.97 -25.72
C ALA A 835 -0.16 -27.43 -25.61
N THR A 836 -1.34 -26.85 -25.78
CA THR A 836 -1.60 -25.41 -25.56
C THR A 836 -2.54 -25.22 -24.37
N GLY A 837 -2.35 -24.13 -23.64
CA GLY A 837 -3.17 -23.85 -22.47
C GLY A 837 -3.16 -22.39 -22.09
N SER A 838 -4.20 -22.00 -21.37
CA SER A 838 -4.42 -20.64 -20.89
C SER A 838 -4.17 -20.55 -19.39
N THR A 839 -3.39 -19.55 -18.98
CA THR A 839 -3.17 -19.25 -17.57
C THR A 839 -4.50 -18.95 -16.87
N GLN A 840 -4.67 -19.47 -15.68
CA GLN A 840 -5.85 -19.24 -14.86
C GLN A 840 -5.50 -18.38 -13.64
N LEU A 841 -6.28 -17.34 -13.39
CA LEU A 841 -6.25 -16.61 -12.13
C LEU A 841 -7.12 -17.34 -11.11
N LEU A 842 -6.51 -17.86 -10.05
CA LEU A 842 -7.23 -18.52 -8.96
C LEU A 842 -7.14 -17.68 -7.69
N GLY A 843 -8.25 -17.55 -6.98
CA GLY A 843 -8.26 -16.99 -5.62
C GLY A 843 -7.43 -17.86 -4.67
N ILE A 844 -6.84 -17.25 -3.64
CA ILE A 844 -5.90 -17.93 -2.73
C ILE A 844 -6.47 -19.21 -2.09
N THR A 845 -7.76 -19.25 -1.77
CA THR A 845 -8.39 -20.45 -1.19
C THR A 845 -8.43 -21.60 -2.19
N LYS A 846 -8.83 -21.32 -3.44
CA LYS A 846 -8.94 -22.34 -4.49
C LYS A 846 -7.56 -22.83 -4.93
N ALA A 847 -6.59 -21.93 -5.02
CA ALA A 847 -5.20 -22.29 -5.32
C ALA A 847 -4.59 -23.20 -4.24
N ALA A 848 -4.83 -22.92 -2.95
CA ALA A 848 -4.31 -23.74 -1.85
C ALA A 848 -4.91 -25.16 -1.80
N VAL A 849 -6.20 -25.32 -2.12
CA VAL A 849 -6.86 -26.64 -2.19
C VAL A 849 -6.32 -27.47 -3.37
N GLN A 850 -5.92 -26.81 -4.46
CA GLN A 850 -5.33 -27.44 -5.66
C GLN A 850 -3.79 -27.56 -5.58
N SER A 851 -3.24 -27.64 -4.37
CA SER A 851 -1.81 -27.94 -4.15
C SER A 851 -1.46 -29.35 -4.63
N ASP A 852 -0.22 -29.55 -5.06
CA ASP A 852 0.25 -30.84 -5.57
C ASP A 852 0.38 -31.88 -4.45
N SER A 853 0.73 -31.45 -3.22
CA SER A 853 0.69 -32.28 -2.03
C SER A 853 -0.74 -32.42 -1.50
N PHE A 854 -1.28 -33.64 -1.59
CA PHE A 854 -2.61 -33.91 -1.04
C PHE A 854 -2.61 -33.88 0.49
N ILE A 855 -1.47 -34.19 1.14
CA ILE A 855 -1.32 -34.09 2.61
C ILE A 855 -1.46 -32.63 3.04
N SER A 856 -0.75 -31.73 2.35
CA SER A 856 -0.85 -30.30 2.61
C SER A 856 -2.25 -29.76 2.31
N ALA A 857 -2.85 -30.12 1.18
CA ALA A 857 -4.20 -29.67 0.82
C ALA A 857 -5.26 -30.16 1.81
N ALA A 858 -5.19 -31.42 2.25
CA ALA A 858 -6.14 -32.02 3.20
C ALA A 858 -6.12 -31.35 4.58
N SER A 859 -4.98 -30.78 4.99
CA SER A 859 -4.84 -30.04 6.25
C SER A 859 -5.52 -28.65 6.25
N PHE A 860 -5.82 -28.11 5.07
CA PHE A 860 -6.31 -26.74 4.94
C PHE A 860 -7.85 -26.68 5.02
N GLN A 861 -8.53 -27.21 3.99
CA GLN A 861 -9.99 -27.21 3.81
C GLN A 861 -10.44 -28.38 2.94
N GLU A 862 -11.73 -28.72 3.00
CA GLU A 862 -12.35 -29.77 2.17
C GLU A 862 -11.64 -31.15 2.28
N THR A 863 -11.13 -31.49 3.45
CA THR A 863 -10.32 -32.70 3.72
C THR A 863 -10.92 -33.97 3.09
N THR A 864 -12.22 -34.19 3.26
CA THR A 864 -12.91 -35.37 2.73
C THR A 864 -12.82 -35.46 1.20
N LYS A 865 -13.02 -34.33 0.51
CA LYS A 865 -12.98 -34.25 -0.95
C LYS A 865 -11.56 -34.45 -1.47
N VAL A 866 -10.57 -33.77 -0.88
CA VAL A 866 -9.15 -33.89 -1.25
C VAL A 866 -8.67 -35.33 -1.09
N LEU A 867 -8.98 -35.98 0.04
CA LEU A 867 -8.58 -37.37 0.28
C LEU A 867 -9.29 -38.35 -0.65
N THR A 868 -10.57 -38.10 -0.99
CA THR A 868 -11.32 -38.95 -1.93
C THR A 868 -10.74 -38.85 -3.34
N GLU A 869 -10.45 -37.64 -3.82
CA GLU A 869 -9.80 -37.44 -5.13
C GLU A 869 -8.41 -38.06 -5.18
N ALA A 870 -7.61 -37.90 -4.12
CA ALA A 870 -6.29 -38.50 -4.02
C ALA A 870 -6.33 -40.03 -3.99
N ALA A 871 -7.30 -40.62 -3.27
CA ALA A 871 -7.49 -42.07 -3.21
C ALA A 871 -7.97 -42.65 -4.55
N LEU A 872 -8.92 -41.98 -5.23
CA LEU A 872 -9.42 -42.39 -6.55
C LEU A 872 -8.32 -42.34 -7.62
N ALA A 873 -7.46 -41.31 -7.56
CA ALA A 873 -6.35 -41.14 -8.50
C ALA A 873 -5.07 -41.92 -8.12
N GLY A 874 -5.03 -42.57 -6.94
CA GLY A 874 -3.84 -43.25 -6.45
C GLY A 874 -2.62 -42.33 -6.30
N LYS A 875 -2.83 -41.07 -5.90
CA LYS A 875 -1.76 -40.05 -5.83
C LYS A 875 -0.68 -40.44 -4.83
N VAL A 876 0.58 -40.19 -5.20
CA VAL A 876 1.77 -40.33 -4.35
C VAL A 876 2.30 -38.95 -4.00
N ASP A 877 2.58 -38.70 -2.72
CA ASP A 877 3.14 -37.43 -2.25
C ASP A 877 4.67 -37.49 -2.19
N GLY A 878 5.34 -36.50 -2.78
CA GLY A 878 6.79 -36.42 -2.86
C GLY A 878 7.47 -35.70 -1.69
N LEU A 879 6.70 -35.23 -0.71
CA LEU A 879 7.18 -34.53 0.49
C LEU A 879 8.13 -33.36 0.23
N ARG A 880 7.85 -32.55 -0.80
CA ARG A 880 8.73 -31.46 -1.26
C ARG A 880 8.48 -30.13 -0.53
N GLY A 881 7.31 -29.95 0.04
CA GLY A 881 6.86 -28.75 0.74
C GLY A 881 7.16 -28.76 2.25
N LEU A 882 6.84 -27.66 2.92
CA LEU A 882 7.07 -27.56 4.37
C LEU A 882 6.05 -28.34 5.19
N LYS A 883 4.76 -28.21 4.87
CA LYS A 883 3.70 -28.66 5.78
C LYS A 883 3.62 -30.18 5.90
N GLU A 884 3.72 -30.90 4.79
CA GLU A 884 3.83 -32.36 4.80
C GLU A 884 4.98 -32.87 5.69
N ASN A 885 6.16 -32.25 5.63
CA ASN A 885 7.30 -32.61 6.46
C ASN A 885 7.05 -32.27 7.94
N VAL A 886 6.39 -31.15 8.24
CA VAL A 886 5.96 -30.82 9.62
C VAL A 886 4.98 -31.86 10.16
N ILE A 887 3.97 -32.25 9.37
CA ILE A 887 2.94 -33.21 9.79
C ILE A 887 3.56 -34.59 10.08
N LEU A 888 4.54 -35.01 9.29
CA LEU A 888 5.24 -36.29 9.46
C LEU A 888 6.39 -36.24 10.49
N GLY A 889 6.76 -35.05 10.97
CA GLY A 889 7.88 -34.87 11.91
C GLY A 889 9.27 -34.93 11.27
N HIS A 890 9.37 -34.68 9.97
CA HIS A 890 10.64 -34.54 9.24
C HIS A 890 11.19 -33.11 9.34
N LEU A 891 12.48 -32.95 9.00
CA LEU A 891 13.07 -31.63 8.82
C LEU A 891 12.42 -30.93 7.62
N ILE A 892 12.02 -29.67 7.82
CA ILE A 892 11.47 -28.86 6.74
C ILE A 892 12.54 -28.58 5.67
N PRO A 893 12.18 -28.54 4.37
CA PRO A 893 13.11 -28.25 3.27
C PRO A 893 13.41 -26.74 3.16
N ALA A 894 13.66 -26.08 4.28
CA ALA A 894 13.99 -24.66 4.39
C ALA A 894 14.93 -24.43 5.60
N GLY A 895 15.64 -23.30 5.59
CA GLY A 895 16.62 -22.94 6.60
C GLY A 895 17.67 -24.05 6.78
N THR A 896 17.84 -24.51 8.01
CA THR A 896 18.81 -25.57 8.37
C THR A 896 18.50 -26.94 7.76
N GLY A 897 17.25 -27.18 7.35
CA GLY A 897 16.87 -28.42 6.66
C GLY A 897 17.07 -28.36 5.15
N PHE A 898 17.51 -27.23 4.60
CA PHE A 898 17.81 -27.10 3.18
C PHE A 898 19.08 -27.87 2.81
N ARG A 899 19.11 -28.45 1.60
CA ARG A 899 20.17 -29.38 1.17
C ARG A 899 21.58 -28.80 1.26
N SER A 900 21.76 -27.52 0.95
CA SER A 900 23.08 -26.88 1.04
C SER A 900 23.63 -26.92 2.47
N HIS A 901 22.77 -26.75 3.49
CA HIS A 901 23.16 -26.80 4.90
C HIS A 901 23.40 -28.24 5.37
N GLN A 902 22.57 -29.19 4.92
CA GLN A 902 22.73 -30.60 5.29
C GLN A 902 23.97 -31.25 4.63
N ASN A 903 24.27 -30.87 3.40
CA ASN A 903 25.41 -31.36 2.63
C ASN A 903 26.70 -30.57 2.89
N SER A 904 26.63 -29.49 3.69
CA SER A 904 27.81 -28.72 4.06
C SER A 904 28.67 -29.51 5.04
N ASP A 905 29.88 -29.87 4.61
CA ASP A 905 30.89 -30.41 5.52
C ASP A 905 31.31 -29.34 6.53
N VAL A 906 30.95 -29.54 7.79
CA VAL A 906 31.43 -28.67 8.88
C VAL A 906 32.95 -28.85 8.98
N ARG A 907 33.72 -27.84 8.55
CA ARG A 907 35.16 -27.75 8.88
C ARG A 907 35.30 -27.54 10.38
N ILE A 908 35.34 -28.65 11.11
CA ILE A 908 35.69 -28.65 12.53
C ILE A 908 37.14 -28.16 12.62
N ARG A 909 37.35 -26.93 13.11
CA ARG A 909 38.67 -26.51 13.58
C ARG A 909 39.00 -27.35 14.81
N PRO A 910 39.95 -28.29 14.75
CA PRO A 910 40.22 -29.21 15.85
C PRO A 910 40.63 -28.45 17.11
N GLU A 911 41.39 -27.36 16.92
CA GLU A 911 41.85 -26.46 17.99
C GLU A 911 40.69 -25.79 18.74
N ALA A 912 39.72 -25.22 18.03
CA ALA A 912 38.55 -24.57 18.63
C ALA A 912 37.64 -25.57 19.38
N LEU A 913 37.56 -26.81 18.88
CA LEU A 913 36.77 -27.87 19.53
C LEU A 913 37.49 -28.42 20.78
N MET A 914 38.83 -28.44 20.77
CA MET A 914 39.63 -28.73 21.96
C MET A 914 39.55 -27.60 22.99
N GLU A 915 39.59 -26.33 22.58
CA GLU A 915 39.39 -25.18 23.47
C GLU A 915 38.00 -25.20 24.10
N GLN A 916 36.93 -25.43 23.33
CA GLN A 916 35.58 -25.54 23.89
C GLN A 916 35.42 -26.73 24.84
N LYS A 917 36.03 -27.87 24.53
CA LYS A 917 36.05 -29.02 25.45
C LYS A 917 36.82 -28.70 26.73
N ALA A 918 37.99 -28.09 26.62
CA ALA A 918 38.80 -27.67 27.75
C ALA A 918 38.07 -26.64 28.62
N GLU A 919 37.37 -25.68 28.00
CA GLU A 919 36.57 -24.68 28.70
C GLU A 919 35.34 -25.32 29.38
N ARG A 920 34.66 -26.25 28.69
CA ARG A 920 33.57 -27.03 29.28
C ARG A 920 34.05 -27.86 30.47
N ASP A 921 35.21 -28.49 30.36
CA ASP A 921 35.81 -29.30 31.42
C ASP A 921 36.28 -28.42 32.59
N ARG A 922 36.79 -27.21 32.33
CA ARG A 922 37.05 -26.20 33.38
C ARG A 922 35.77 -25.77 34.09
N ILE A 923 34.71 -25.46 33.35
CA ILE A 923 33.41 -25.08 33.93
C ILE A 923 32.83 -26.23 34.76
N LEU A 924 32.93 -27.47 34.27
CA LEU A 924 32.49 -28.66 35.00
C LEU A 924 33.35 -28.94 36.25
N ALA A 925 34.67 -28.71 36.17
CA ALA A 925 35.58 -28.81 37.30
C ALA A 925 35.28 -27.75 38.37
N ALA A 926 35.15 -26.47 37.97
CA ALA A 926 34.76 -25.39 38.87
C ALA A 926 33.39 -25.64 39.51
N ARG A 927 32.43 -26.19 38.76
CA ARG A 927 31.12 -26.58 39.28
C ARG A 927 31.21 -27.75 40.26
N ARG A 928 32.13 -28.71 40.04
CA ARG A 928 32.40 -29.81 40.99
C ARG A 928 33.09 -29.33 42.25
N GLU A 929 34.04 -28.41 42.15
CA GLU A 929 34.70 -27.79 43.31
C GLU A 929 33.68 -27.04 44.18
N LEU A 930 32.84 -26.20 43.59
CA LEU A 930 31.74 -25.52 44.28
C LEU A 930 30.77 -26.50 44.97
N LEU A 931 30.44 -27.61 44.30
CA LEU A 931 29.59 -28.66 44.90
C LEU A 931 30.32 -29.38 46.04
N SER A 932 31.63 -29.60 45.95
CA SER A 932 32.41 -30.25 47.01
C SER A 932 32.64 -29.34 48.22
N GLU A 933 32.83 -28.04 48.02
CA GLU A 933 32.90 -27.05 49.09
C GLU A 933 31.54 -26.95 49.82
N SER A 934 30.43 -26.95 49.09
CA SER A 934 29.09 -26.98 49.70
C SER A 934 28.80 -28.27 50.48
N GLN A 935 29.38 -29.40 50.07
CA GLN A 935 29.26 -30.68 50.79
C GLN A 935 30.18 -30.73 52.03
N GLN A 936 31.34 -30.09 52.00
CA GLN A 936 32.22 -29.96 53.17
C GLN A 936 31.66 -29.00 54.21
N GLU A 937 31.00 -27.91 53.80
CA GLU A 937 30.26 -27.02 54.72
C GLU A 937 29.07 -27.74 55.39
N MET A 938 28.32 -28.56 54.66
CA MET A 938 27.26 -29.40 55.26
C MET A 938 27.78 -30.46 56.25
N MET A 939 28.95 -31.06 55.98
CA MET A 939 29.54 -32.09 56.86
C MET A 939 30.17 -31.53 58.14
N LEU A 940 30.35 -30.20 58.24
CA LEU A 940 30.87 -29.53 59.45
C LEU A 940 29.75 -29.04 60.39
N ASP A 941 28.50 -29.02 59.93
CA ASP A 941 27.34 -28.53 60.72
C ASP A 941 26.56 -29.65 61.44
N ASP A 942 26.73 -30.92 61.06
CA ASP A 942 26.03 -32.08 61.69
C ASP A 942 26.66 -32.59 62.99
N GLY A 943 27.30 -31.68 63.74
CA GLY A 943 28.02 -31.96 64.98
C GLY A 943 27.31 -31.50 66.26
N ASN A 944 25.96 -31.50 66.35
CA ASN A 944 25.29 -31.32 67.64
C ASN A 944 23.80 -31.78 67.68
N GLY A 945 23.52 -32.87 68.40
CA GLY A 945 22.38 -32.98 69.30
C GLY A 945 20.96 -33.35 68.78
N MET A 946 20.66 -34.66 68.85
CA MET A 946 19.44 -35.29 69.42
C MET A 946 18.05 -35.26 68.72
N SER A 947 17.57 -36.51 68.53
CA SER A 947 16.19 -37.07 68.58
C SER A 947 15.22 -36.97 67.38
N ASP A 948 15.00 -38.14 66.77
CA ASP A 948 13.95 -38.63 65.83
C ASP A 948 12.54 -38.69 66.50
N PRO A 949 11.38 -39.00 65.83
CA PRO A 949 11.13 -39.32 64.41
C PRO A 949 9.88 -38.71 63.74
N THR A 950 9.81 -38.78 62.39
CA THR A 950 8.69 -39.30 61.55
C THR A 950 8.51 -38.57 60.19
N VAL A 951 8.97 -39.17 59.08
CA VAL A 951 8.33 -39.05 57.75
C VAL A 951 8.59 -40.32 56.92
N PRO A 952 7.57 -40.97 56.31
CA PRO A 952 7.77 -42.06 55.36
C PRO A 952 7.79 -41.56 53.90
N ALA A 953 8.48 -42.35 53.06
CA ALA A 953 8.76 -42.15 51.65
C ALA A 953 7.54 -41.95 50.73
N ARG A 954 7.74 -41.18 49.63
CA ARG A 954 6.91 -41.28 48.42
C ARG A 954 7.75 -41.31 47.14
N ARG A 955 7.44 -42.32 46.34
CA ARG A 955 7.85 -42.56 44.95
C ARG A 955 7.09 -41.65 43.98
N SER A 956 7.68 -41.46 42.79
CA SER A 956 7.11 -40.88 41.56
C SER A 956 5.76 -41.49 41.15
N PRO A 957 4.94 -40.81 40.31
CA PRO A 957 5.05 -41.05 38.86
C PRO A 957 4.68 -39.87 37.93
N LEU A 958 5.01 -40.08 36.65
CA LEU A 958 4.54 -39.37 35.45
C LEU A 958 3.06 -39.66 35.11
N ALA A 959 2.53 -38.80 34.22
CA ALA A 959 1.33 -38.92 33.39
C ALA A 959 -0.01 -38.62 34.08
N ASP A 960 -0.67 -37.54 33.67
CA ASP A 960 -1.90 -37.58 32.86
C ASP A 960 -2.56 -36.19 32.69
N LEU A 961 -3.26 -36.01 31.55
CA LEU A 961 -4.47 -35.18 31.33
C LEU A 961 -4.30 -33.64 31.26
N THR A 962 -4.42 -33.01 30.08
CA THR A 962 -5.64 -32.52 29.38
C THR A 962 -6.34 -31.30 30.00
N ALA A 963 -6.52 -30.30 29.12
CA ALA A 963 -7.65 -29.34 29.00
C ALA A 963 -7.98 -28.35 30.15
N ASP A 964 -8.36 -27.15 29.69
CA ASP A 964 -9.03 -26.03 30.36
C ASP A 964 -8.19 -25.13 31.29
N ASP A 965 -7.61 -24.08 30.70
CA ASP A 965 -7.97 -22.67 30.94
C ASP A 965 -7.34 -21.73 29.89
#